data_AF-W7E3Z2-F1
#
_entry.id   AF-W7E3Z2-F1
#
_cell.length_a   1.000
_cell.length_b   1.000
_cell.length_c   1.000
_cell.angle_alpha   90.00
_cell.angle_beta   90.00
_cell.angle_gamma   90.00
#
_symmetry.space_group_name_H-M   'P 1'
#
loop_
_entity.id
_entity.type
_entity.pdbx_description
1 polymer ?
#
loop_
_entity_poly.entity_id
_entity_poly.type
_entity_poly.pdbx_seq_one_letter_code
_entity_poly.pdbx_strand_id
1 'polypeptide(L)'
;MSEARVLVGPWFNWSSGRILGATITIPAEYESIAVAVLALFVRLVGSHFWCINCFILHQIRYTPYERDGFHYQYQAILANKLTDLSTFWKLLKVALAWRSNTENVKRRALPLLFLTVFHMTAFYAAGIFSSRVSRSAGEVLVKSDVCGWPDERSNKAFDQWSDEDVESADAWLTLLQQSFRKRAAYARSCYSTQSQTQSSLCNIHAAPSIKSRIDPAAPCPFFERTCTTTTVSIDSGLIDSHLHLGINAPVQDRIQFRKLMICTPILLEDKHSPNWTSKKSPSLQDQLLFQLGQGQLPSDDLYKYYYLGNRTWKGTSISDSTVVMTNKTITYASQPYNLLWVDANPGNPIEGTFNPISALNRTDDDVNVLLLNNLAAYTGPVRDPWFQTAATPTNSVVWAPSDVWISSTTLSGIGCIEQYQFCRSNQCTPLTGIYMIDQHAIDKLSLNSKQEATLQLILKIALWMRMSRLLTFLGGNILLAKDRLFGGTWLSSALENNQWQKEVENIHNTSMAFLQQRIIDHASPSNSQIHKSVGLYPHIMQETHQEILNICANQKVWSSSYHFFNVVGIMFIIFGGALVILVDVFFPQMVGWLQRRSGRGLATRLDWIESEPLHLQRIAFESCGIGPWKVTMMVFLLPRNLGRSFDV
;
A
#
# COMPACT_ATOMS: atom_id res chain seq x y z
N MET A 1 15.45 -4.47 3.54
CA MET A 1 14.76 -3.18 3.75
C MET A 1 14.89 -2.88 5.23
N SER A 2 15.46 -1.75 5.63
CA SER A 2 15.30 -1.29 7.01
C SER A 2 13.80 -1.18 7.27
N GLU A 3 13.29 -1.88 8.27
CA GLU A 3 11.90 -1.77 8.68
C GLU A 3 11.59 -0.31 8.95
N ALA A 4 10.75 0.31 8.09
CA ALA A 4 10.17 1.60 8.42
C ALA A 4 9.46 1.41 9.77
N ARG A 5 9.85 2.18 10.79
CA ARG A 5 9.22 2.06 12.11
C ARG A 5 7.74 2.37 11.91
N VAL A 6 6.87 1.57 12.49
CA VAL A 6 5.42 1.74 12.36
C VAL A 6 4.89 2.53 13.55
N LEU A 7 3.90 3.38 13.31
CA LEU A 7 3.17 4.06 14.38
C LEU A 7 2.37 3.03 15.19
N VAL A 8 2.75 2.85 16.45
CA VAL A 8 1.98 2.11 17.45
C VAL A 8 1.04 3.09 18.16
N GLY A 9 -0.25 2.79 18.17
CA GLY A 9 -1.28 3.65 18.77
C GLY A 9 -2.47 3.93 17.85
N PRO A 10 -3.34 4.87 18.25
CA PRO A 10 -4.55 5.22 17.51
C PRO A 10 -4.26 6.10 16.30
N TRP A 11 -4.98 5.86 15.20
CA TRP A 11 -4.97 6.68 14.00
C TRP A 11 -6.26 6.49 13.20
N PHE A 12 -6.45 7.29 12.15
CA PHE A 12 -7.62 7.19 11.27
C PHE A 12 -7.23 6.68 9.90
N ASN A 13 -7.74 5.53 9.51
CA ASN A 13 -7.64 5.04 8.15
C ASN A 13 -8.72 5.70 7.28
N TRP A 14 -8.33 6.70 6.49
CA TRP A 14 -9.26 7.43 5.65
C TRP A 14 -9.84 6.60 4.49
N SER A 15 -9.32 5.40 4.22
CA SER A 15 -9.94 4.43 3.30
C SER A 15 -11.35 4.02 3.77
N SER A 16 -11.58 3.99 5.08
CA SER A 16 -12.88 3.65 5.72
C SER A 16 -13.62 4.86 6.30
N GLY A 17 -13.13 6.08 6.01
CA GLY A 17 -13.69 7.33 6.53
C GLY A 17 -13.40 7.56 8.02
N ARG A 18 -13.92 8.69 8.55
CA ARG A 18 -13.56 9.17 9.90
C ARG A 18 -14.04 8.25 11.04
N ILE A 19 -15.20 7.60 10.87
CA ILE A 19 -15.84 6.83 11.93
C ILE A 19 -15.34 5.37 11.89
N LEU A 20 -15.60 4.65 10.79
CA LEU A 20 -15.23 3.25 10.66
C LEU A 20 -13.73 3.03 10.48
N GLY A 21 -12.99 4.07 10.08
CA GLY A 21 -11.54 4.04 9.92
C GLY A 21 -10.75 4.25 11.22
N ALA A 22 -11.40 4.54 12.35
CA ALA A 22 -10.71 4.63 13.64
C ALA A 22 -10.04 3.29 13.97
N THR A 23 -8.70 3.29 13.96
CA THR A 23 -7.87 2.08 14.02
C THR A 23 -6.81 2.25 15.10
N ILE A 24 -6.50 1.17 15.83
CA ILE A 24 -5.35 1.12 16.74
C ILE A 24 -4.38 0.07 16.23
N THR A 25 -3.13 0.46 15.99
CA THR A 25 -2.04 -0.46 15.64
C THR A 25 -1.30 -0.88 16.90
N ILE A 26 -1.08 -2.18 17.08
CA ILE A 26 -0.28 -2.75 18.18
C ILE A 26 0.76 -3.74 17.65
N PRO A 27 1.89 -3.94 18.37
CA PRO A 27 2.85 -4.98 18.03
C PRO A 27 2.23 -6.38 18.11
N ALA A 28 2.68 -7.30 17.25
CA ALA A 28 2.18 -8.67 17.19
C ALA A 28 2.28 -9.43 18.53
N GLU A 29 3.29 -9.12 19.33
CA GLU A 29 3.52 -9.73 20.65
C GLU A 29 2.33 -9.54 21.62
N TYR A 30 1.60 -8.43 21.51
CA TYR A 30 0.49 -8.09 22.41
C TYR A 30 -0.89 -8.44 21.86
N GLU A 31 -0.99 -8.95 20.63
CA GLU A 31 -2.27 -9.23 19.99
C GLU A 31 -3.06 -10.31 20.75
N SER A 32 -2.39 -11.43 21.04
CA SER A 32 -3.02 -12.57 21.72
C SER A 32 -3.62 -12.16 23.07
N ILE A 33 -2.95 -11.25 23.80
CA ILE A 33 -3.42 -10.71 25.08
C ILE A 33 -4.67 -9.85 24.86
N ALA A 34 -4.67 -8.93 23.90
CA ALA A 34 -5.81 -8.07 23.61
C ALA A 34 -7.06 -8.88 23.19
N VAL A 35 -6.89 -9.87 22.31
CA VAL A 35 -7.98 -10.76 21.89
C VAL A 35 -8.50 -11.62 23.05
N ALA A 36 -7.60 -12.15 23.89
CA ALA A 36 -7.99 -12.92 25.07
C ALA A 36 -8.80 -12.09 26.06
N VAL A 37 -8.37 -10.85 26.35
CA VAL A 37 -9.10 -9.92 27.23
C VAL A 37 -10.50 -9.64 26.69
N LEU A 38 -10.63 -9.39 25.39
CA LEU A 38 -11.92 -9.14 24.76
C LEU A 38 -12.84 -10.37 24.82
N ALA A 39 -12.32 -11.56 24.57
CA ALA A 39 -13.07 -12.81 24.64
C ALA A 39 -13.56 -13.10 26.08
N LEU A 40 -12.70 -12.88 27.08
CA LEU A 40 -13.05 -13.01 28.50
C LEU A 40 -14.12 -11.99 28.89
N PHE A 41 -14.02 -10.75 28.42
CA PHE A 41 -15.03 -9.73 28.66
C PHE A 41 -16.39 -10.10 28.04
N VAL A 42 -16.41 -10.58 26.79
CA VAL A 42 -17.66 -11.08 26.16
C VAL A 42 -18.27 -12.23 26.95
N ARG A 43 -17.46 -13.13 27.50
CA ARG A 43 -17.96 -14.22 28.36
C ARG A 43 -18.57 -13.70 29.67
N LEU A 44 -17.93 -12.72 30.30
CA LEU A 44 -18.46 -12.04 31.49
C LEU A 44 -19.81 -11.39 31.19
N VAL A 45 -19.91 -10.63 30.10
CA VAL A 45 -21.16 -10.00 29.63
C VAL A 45 -22.25 -11.06 29.41
N GLY A 46 -21.90 -12.18 28.77
CA GLY A 46 -22.82 -13.30 28.60
C GLY A 46 -23.35 -13.87 29.91
N SER A 47 -22.50 -13.96 30.95
CA SER A 47 -22.95 -14.40 32.28
C SER A 47 -23.99 -13.45 32.88
N HIS A 48 -23.79 -12.13 32.75
CA HIS A 48 -24.76 -11.14 33.23
C HIS A 48 -26.05 -11.13 32.39
N PHE A 49 -25.92 -11.27 31.06
CA PHE A 49 -27.08 -11.41 30.19
C PHE A 49 -27.90 -12.66 30.55
N TRP A 50 -27.24 -13.77 30.92
CA TRP A 50 -27.92 -14.96 31.40
C TRP A 50 -28.72 -14.70 32.68
N CYS A 51 -28.14 -13.98 33.65
CA CYS A 51 -28.83 -13.59 34.88
C CYS A 51 -30.10 -12.77 34.62
N ILE A 52 -30.07 -11.85 33.65
CA ILE A 52 -31.24 -11.08 33.21
C ILE A 52 -32.30 -12.02 32.63
N ASN A 53 -31.90 -12.96 31.75
CA ASN A 53 -32.81 -13.94 31.17
C ASN A 53 -33.45 -14.82 32.25
N CYS A 54 -32.68 -15.31 33.23
CA CYS A 54 -33.20 -16.07 34.36
C CYS A 54 -34.27 -15.31 35.13
N PHE A 55 -34.03 -14.03 35.41
CA PHE A 55 -35.01 -13.17 36.05
C PHE A 55 -36.27 -13.01 35.20
N ILE A 56 -36.14 -12.65 33.92
CA ILE A 56 -37.28 -12.45 33.02
C ILE A 56 -38.10 -13.75 32.88
N LEU A 57 -37.44 -14.89 32.66
CA LEU A 57 -38.10 -16.18 32.54
C LEU A 57 -38.83 -16.58 33.82
N HIS A 58 -38.23 -16.31 34.98
CA HIS A 58 -38.89 -16.56 36.25
C HIS A 58 -40.16 -15.71 36.38
N GLN A 59 -40.06 -14.40 36.08
CA GLN A 59 -41.20 -13.49 36.15
C GLN A 59 -42.32 -13.87 35.15
N ILE A 60 -41.98 -14.29 33.92
CA ILE A 60 -42.95 -14.74 32.91
C ILE A 60 -43.63 -16.04 33.32
N ARG A 61 -42.88 -16.96 33.94
CA ARG A 61 -43.39 -18.27 34.33
C ARG A 61 -44.17 -18.25 35.64
N TYR A 62 -44.16 -17.15 36.38
CA TYR A 62 -44.93 -17.00 37.60
C TYR A 62 -46.43 -17.29 37.37
N THR A 63 -47.05 -17.94 38.34
CA THR A 63 -48.49 -18.24 38.35
C THR A 63 -49.01 -18.13 39.77
N PRO A 64 -50.16 -17.47 39.99
CA PRO A 64 -50.77 -17.38 41.32
C PRO A 64 -51.46 -18.70 41.73
N TYR A 65 -51.66 -19.63 40.79
CA TYR A 65 -52.26 -20.94 41.05
C TYR A 65 -51.18 -21.95 41.48
N GLU A 66 -51.55 -22.84 42.40
CA GLU A 66 -50.72 -23.96 42.82
C GLU A 66 -50.30 -24.83 41.62
N ARG A 67 -49.03 -25.24 41.63
CA ARG A 67 -48.43 -26.09 40.59
C ARG A 67 -47.71 -27.28 41.22
N ASP A 68 -47.31 -28.21 40.37
CA ASP A 68 -46.49 -29.35 40.75
C ASP A 68 -45.07 -28.95 41.21
N GLY A 69 -44.41 -29.86 41.94
CA GLY A 69 -43.03 -29.67 42.39
C GLY A 69 -42.04 -29.44 41.25
N PHE A 70 -42.34 -29.95 40.04
CA PHE A 70 -41.56 -29.67 38.83
C PHE A 70 -41.52 -28.17 38.49
N HIS A 71 -42.63 -27.44 38.63
CA HIS A 71 -42.67 -26.00 38.42
C HIS A 71 -41.76 -25.25 39.40
N TYR A 72 -41.94 -25.50 40.71
CA TYR A 72 -41.22 -24.79 41.76
C TYR A 72 -39.72 -25.09 41.73
N GLN A 73 -39.31 -26.32 41.42
CA GLN A 73 -37.88 -26.65 41.23
C GLN A 73 -37.26 -25.90 40.04
N TYR A 74 -38.00 -25.71 38.94
CA TYR A 74 -37.55 -24.90 37.81
C TYR A 74 -37.43 -23.41 38.19
N GLN A 75 -38.40 -22.87 38.93
CA GLN A 75 -38.34 -21.48 39.43
C GLN A 75 -37.16 -21.27 40.38
N ALA A 76 -36.93 -22.19 41.32
CA ALA A 76 -35.78 -22.15 42.22
C ALA A 76 -34.44 -22.23 41.46
N ILE A 77 -34.35 -23.03 40.39
CA ILE A 77 -33.14 -23.07 39.55
C ILE A 77 -32.91 -21.72 38.86
N LEU A 78 -33.97 -21.07 38.35
CA LEU A 78 -33.88 -19.75 37.71
C LEU A 78 -33.50 -18.65 38.71
N ALA A 79 -34.08 -18.67 39.92
CA ALA A 79 -33.77 -17.73 40.99
C ALA A 79 -32.33 -17.86 41.52
N ASN A 80 -31.74 -19.04 41.44
CA ASN A 80 -30.35 -19.30 41.85
C ASN A 80 -29.30 -18.63 40.95
N LYS A 81 -29.66 -18.12 39.76
CA LYS A 81 -28.73 -17.42 38.85
C LYS A 81 -27.41 -18.19 38.60
N LEU A 82 -27.51 -19.52 38.46
CA LEU A 82 -26.35 -20.36 38.17
C LEU A 82 -25.80 -20.08 36.77
N THR A 83 -24.57 -20.53 36.50
CA THR A 83 -24.03 -20.49 35.13
C THR A 83 -24.94 -21.24 34.16
N ASP A 84 -24.96 -20.82 32.90
CA ASP A 84 -25.73 -21.43 31.82
C ASP A 84 -25.58 -22.95 31.75
N LEU A 85 -24.35 -23.47 31.80
CA LEU A 85 -24.06 -24.90 31.80
C LEU A 85 -24.62 -25.61 33.05
N SER A 86 -24.44 -25.03 34.23
CA SER A 86 -24.97 -25.60 35.48
C SER A 86 -26.49 -25.61 35.49
N THR A 87 -27.10 -24.57 34.94
CA THR A 87 -28.55 -24.44 34.78
C THR A 87 -29.09 -25.52 33.85
N PHE A 88 -28.49 -25.71 32.67
CA PHE A 88 -28.85 -26.79 31.75
C PHE A 88 -28.87 -28.16 32.44
N TRP A 89 -27.78 -28.53 33.12
CA TRP A 89 -27.68 -29.84 33.77
C TRP A 89 -28.69 -30.01 34.91
N LYS A 90 -28.95 -28.98 35.71
CA LYS A 90 -29.96 -29.05 36.77
C LYS A 90 -31.37 -29.16 36.20
N LEU A 91 -31.71 -28.37 35.18
CA LEU A 91 -33.01 -28.44 34.50
C LEU A 91 -33.23 -29.80 33.85
N LEU A 92 -32.20 -30.37 33.21
CA LEU A 92 -32.26 -31.70 32.60
C LEU A 92 -32.46 -32.79 33.66
N LYS A 93 -31.70 -32.77 34.75
CA LYS A 93 -31.87 -33.72 35.86
C LYS A 93 -33.27 -33.67 36.44
N VAL A 94 -33.81 -32.47 36.69
CA VAL A 94 -35.18 -32.30 37.18
C VAL A 94 -36.19 -32.80 36.14
N ALA A 95 -36.05 -32.49 34.85
CA ALA A 95 -36.93 -33.02 33.81
C ALA A 95 -36.92 -34.54 33.72
N LEU A 96 -35.75 -35.17 33.87
CA LEU A 96 -35.62 -36.62 33.86
C LEU A 96 -36.22 -37.26 35.11
N ALA A 97 -36.07 -36.63 36.29
CA ALA A 97 -36.64 -37.12 37.54
C ALA A 97 -38.17 -37.09 37.54
N TRP A 98 -38.78 -36.08 36.92
CA TRP A 98 -40.24 -35.92 36.88
C TRP A 98 -40.90 -36.55 35.63
N ARG A 99 -40.14 -37.21 34.74
CA ARG A 99 -40.63 -37.68 33.42
C ARG A 99 -41.82 -38.63 33.47
N SER A 100 -41.99 -39.37 34.56
CA SER A 100 -43.08 -40.32 34.78
C SER A 100 -44.18 -39.79 35.69
N ASN A 101 -43.94 -38.71 36.43
CA ASN A 101 -44.79 -38.26 37.55
C ASN A 101 -45.52 -36.94 37.25
N THR A 102 -45.30 -36.37 36.07
CA THR A 102 -45.85 -35.06 35.69
C THR A 102 -46.21 -35.06 34.21
N GLU A 103 -47.38 -34.52 33.90
CA GLU A 103 -47.83 -34.40 32.51
C GLU A 103 -47.07 -33.30 31.77
N ASN A 104 -46.88 -33.48 30.46
CA ASN A 104 -46.33 -32.47 29.55
C ASN A 104 -44.91 -31.97 29.92
N VAL A 105 -44.12 -32.73 30.67
CA VAL A 105 -42.74 -32.38 31.08
C VAL A 105 -41.89 -31.96 29.89
N LYS A 106 -41.93 -32.72 28.78
CA LYS A 106 -41.18 -32.39 27.55
C LYS A 106 -41.52 -30.99 27.03
N ARG A 107 -42.80 -30.64 26.93
CA ARG A 107 -43.27 -29.32 26.44
C ARG A 107 -42.86 -28.19 27.37
N ARG A 108 -42.76 -28.44 28.69
CA ARG A 108 -42.39 -27.45 29.71
C ARG A 108 -40.87 -27.28 29.89
N ALA A 109 -40.11 -28.34 29.61
CA ALA A 109 -38.65 -28.40 29.76
C ALA A 109 -37.89 -27.96 28.50
N LEU A 110 -38.31 -28.44 27.33
CA LEU A 110 -37.59 -28.24 26.06
C LEU A 110 -37.32 -26.77 25.72
N PRO A 111 -38.25 -25.81 25.87
CA PRO A 111 -37.97 -24.42 25.55
C PRO A 111 -36.86 -23.82 26.40
N LEU A 112 -36.82 -24.14 27.69
CA LEU A 112 -35.78 -23.64 28.60
C LEU A 112 -34.42 -24.30 28.35
N LEU A 113 -34.42 -25.61 28.10
CA LEU A 113 -33.21 -26.34 27.73
C LEU A 113 -32.62 -25.82 26.41
N PHE A 114 -33.47 -25.61 25.40
CA PHE A 114 -33.04 -25.02 24.13
C PHE A 114 -32.46 -23.62 24.35
N LEU A 115 -33.11 -22.79 25.15
CA LEU A 115 -32.63 -21.44 25.46
C LEU A 115 -31.26 -21.45 26.17
N THR A 116 -31.04 -22.36 27.13
CA THR A 116 -29.73 -22.50 27.79
C THR A 116 -28.62 -22.87 26.80
N VAL A 117 -28.88 -23.84 25.91
CA VAL A 117 -27.91 -24.27 24.90
C VAL A 117 -27.68 -23.18 23.86
N PHE A 118 -28.73 -22.51 23.41
CA PHE A 118 -28.65 -21.39 22.48
C PHE A 118 -27.84 -20.23 23.08
N HIS A 119 -28.14 -19.82 24.30
CA HIS A 119 -27.40 -18.77 24.99
C HIS A 119 -25.92 -19.12 25.13
N MET A 120 -25.63 -20.33 25.63
CA MET A 120 -24.27 -20.84 25.78
C MET A 120 -23.52 -20.78 24.44
N THR A 121 -24.06 -21.42 23.41
CA THR A 121 -23.44 -21.47 22.07
C THR A 121 -23.26 -20.08 21.46
N ALA A 122 -24.25 -19.18 21.60
CA ALA A 122 -24.17 -17.82 21.10
C ALA A 122 -23.02 -17.02 21.75
N PHE A 123 -22.86 -17.07 23.07
CA PHE A 123 -21.80 -16.32 23.75
C PHE A 123 -20.41 -16.95 23.63
N TYR A 124 -20.32 -18.28 23.53
CA TYR A 124 -19.05 -18.93 23.16
C TYR A 124 -18.62 -18.54 21.75
N ALA A 125 -19.56 -18.59 20.78
CA ALA A 125 -19.29 -18.14 19.42
C ALA A 125 -18.91 -16.66 19.38
N ALA A 126 -19.64 -15.79 20.08
CA ALA A 126 -19.35 -14.36 20.15
C ALA A 126 -17.95 -14.08 20.73
N GLY A 127 -17.53 -14.84 21.76
CA GLY A 127 -16.18 -14.76 22.31
C GLY A 127 -15.11 -15.10 21.28
N ILE A 128 -15.30 -16.17 20.49
CA ILE A 128 -14.37 -16.56 19.42
C ILE A 128 -14.34 -15.50 18.31
N PHE A 129 -15.52 -15.03 17.87
CA PHE A 129 -15.64 -14.04 16.81
C PHE A 129 -15.19 -12.63 17.23
N SER A 130 -14.99 -12.35 18.53
CA SER A 130 -14.41 -11.08 19.00
C SER A 130 -13.01 -10.83 18.41
N SER A 131 -12.27 -11.90 18.06
CA SER A 131 -11.00 -11.81 17.33
C SER A 131 -11.11 -11.13 15.96
N ARG A 132 -12.29 -11.13 15.31
CA ARG A 132 -12.53 -10.47 14.01
C ARG A 132 -12.43 -8.94 14.07
N VAL A 133 -12.38 -8.37 15.27
CA VAL A 133 -12.10 -6.95 15.46
C VAL A 133 -10.63 -6.64 15.19
N SER A 134 -9.74 -7.64 15.28
CA SER A 134 -8.34 -7.61 14.85
C SER A 134 -8.19 -8.06 13.40
N ARG A 135 -7.16 -7.56 12.73
CA ARG A 135 -6.66 -8.08 11.46
C ARG A 135 -5.13 -8.22 11.53
N SER A 136 -4.60 -9.28 10.94
CA SER A 136 -3.18 -9.68 11.03
C SER A 136 -2.26 -9.14 9.93
N ALA A 137 -2.81 -8.54 8.88
CA ALA A 137 -2.05 -7.86 7.85
C ALA A 137 -2.89 -6.73 7.24
N GLY A 138 -2.28 -5.58 7.02
CA GLY A 138 -3.03 -4.39 6.64
C GLY A 138 -2.22 -3.13 6.41
N GLU A 139 -2.95 -2.06 6.17
CA GLU A 139 -2.42 -0.72 6.08
C GLU A 139 -2.01 -0.22 7.47
N VAL A 140 -0.78 0.30 7.58
CA VAL A 140 -0.22 0.89 8.79
C VAL A 140 0.40 2.24 8.48
N LEU A 141 0.46 3.14 9.47
CA LEU A 141 1.17 4.41 9.33
C LEU A 141 2.66 4.24 9.61
N VAL A 142 3.46 4.86 8.75
CA VAL A 142 4.90 4.97 8.93
C VAL A 142 5.19 6.00 10.02
N LYS A 143 6.22 5.73 10.82
CA LYS A 143 6.77 6.61 11.84
C LYS A 143 8.27 6.77 11.59
N SER A 144 8.73 7.99 11.48
CA SER A 144 10.14 8.31 11.31
C SER A 144 10.48 9.59 12.06
N ASP A 145 11.68 9.64 12.63
CA ASP A 145 12.23 10.86 13.23
C ASP A 145 12.85 11.79 12.17
N VAL A 146 12.92 11.32 10.92
CA VAL A 146 13.46 12.04 9.76
C VAL A 146 12.43 12.00 8.63
N CYS A 147 12.08 13.16 8.10
CA CYS A 147 11.22 13.37 6.93
C CYS A 147 11.91 14.42 6.05
N GLY A 148 12.22 14.08 4.80
CA GLY A 148 13.11 14.95 4.03
C GLY A 148 13.60 14.45 2.68
N TRP A 149 14.47 15.27 2.09
CA TRP A 149 15.16 14.97 0.84
C TRP A 149 16.62 14.68 1.10
N PRO A 150 17.26 13.80 0.31
CA PRO A 150 18.70 13.79 0.22
C PRO A 150 19.25 15.19 -0.03
N ASP A 151 20.41 15.49 0.52
CA ASP A 151 21.10 16.74 0.28
C ASP A 151 21.50 16.84 -1.20
N GLU A 152 20.85 17.75 -1.91
CA GLU A 152 21.02 17.98 -3.34
C GLU A 152 21.98 19.15 -3.61
N ARG A 153 22.80 19.61 -2.64
CA ARG A 153 23.76 20.72 -2.85
C ARG A 153 24.74 20.50 -4.01
N SER A 154 25.04 19.23 -4.28
CA SER A 154 25.90 18.79 -5.37
C SER A 154 25.16 18.63 -6.70
N ASN A 155 23.86 18.95 -6.76
CA ASN A 155 23.09 19.07 -8.00
C ASN A 155 23.42 20.36 -8.75
N LYS A 156 24.71 20.56 -9.00
CA LYS A 156 25.35 21.66 -9.74
C LYS A 156 26.49 21.06 -10.56
N ALA A 157 27.08 21.82 -11.47
CA ALA A 157 28.14 21.23 -12.29
C ALA A 157 29.40 20.93 -11.49
N PHE A 158 30.12 19.89 -11.89
CA PHE A 158 31.32 19.38 -11.22
C PHE A 158 32.40 20.45 -11.03
N ASP A 159 32.52 21.39 -11.96
CA ASP A 159 33.44 22.53 -11.88
C ASP A 159 33.09 23.55 -10.78
N GLN A 160 31.89 23.43 -10.19
CA GLN A 160 31.39 24.27 -9.09
C GLN A 160 31.40 23.54 -7.73
N TRP A 161 31.98 22.34 -7.66
CA TRP A 161 32.05 21.55 -6.45
C TRP A 161 33.20 22.01 -5.55
N SER A 162 32.88 22.18 -4.26
CA SER A 162 33.83 22.27 -3.16
C SER A 162 34.14 20.88 -2.60
N ASP A 163 35.14 20.77 -1.71
CA ASP A 163 35.46 19.49 -1.05
C ASP A 163 34.27 18.91 -0.27
N GLU A 164 33.47 19.76 0.40
CA GLU A 164 32.23 19.34 1.09
C GLU A 164 31.12 18.86 0.13
N ASP A 165 31.09 19.40 -1.10
CA ASP A 165 30.15 18.93 -2.12
C ASP A 165 30.52 17.53 -2.62
N VAL A 166 31.80 17.17 -2.63
CA VAL A 166 32.26 15.84 -3.06
C VAL A 166 31.73 14.77 -2.12
N GLU A 167 31.87 14.96 -0.81
CA GLU A 167 31.35 14.02 0.19
C GLU A 167 29.82 13.91 0.11
N SER A 168 29.14 15.05 0.02
CA SER A 168 27.68 15.09 -0.14
C SER A 168 27.22 14.44 -1.46
N ALA A 169 27.97 14.63 -2.54
CA ALA A 169 27.71 14.01 -3.84
C ALA A 169 27.90 12.49 -3.80
N ASP A 170 28.95 11.98 -3.17
CA ASP A 170 29.18 10.54 -3.06
C ASP A 170 28.02 9.85 -2.33
N ALA A 171 27.62 10.42 -1.19
CA ALA A 171 26.46 9.97 -0.42
C ALA A 171 25.18 9.97 -1.25
N TRP A 172 24.90 11.09 -1.91
CA TRP A 172 23.69 11.30 -2.70
C TRP A 172 23.62 10.41 -3.95
N LEU A 173 24.68 10.37 -4.76
CA LEU A 173 24.74 9.59 -5.99
C LEU A 173 24.71 8.09 -5.71
N THR A 174 25.39 7.63 -4.66
CA THR A 174 25.35 6.23 -4.21
C THR A 174 23.93 5.85 -3.80
N LEU A 175 23.25 6.71 -3.02
CA LEU A 175 21.86 6.50 -2.65
C LEU A 175 20.95 6.42 -3.88
N LEU A 176 21.08 7.37 -4.81
CA LEU A 176 20.28 7.38 -6.04
C LEU A 176 20.51 6.11 -6.85
N GLN A 177 21.76 5.69 -7.06
CA GLN A 177 22.07 4.46 -7.79
C GLN A 177 21.39 3.23 -7.16
N GLN A 178 21.49 3.06 -5.85
CA GLN A 178 20.84 1.96 -5.13
C GLN A 178 19.31 2.06 -5.19
N SER A 179 18.78 3.27 -5.03
CA SER A 179 17.36 3.61 -5.08
C SER A 179 16.73 3.22 -6.42
N PHE A 180 17.33 3.61 -7.54
CA PHE A 180 16.86 3.27 -8.89
C PHE A 180 16.93 1.75 -9.14
N ARG A 181 18.03 1.09 -8.77
CA ARG A 181 18.17 -0.37 -8.94
C ARG A 181 17.10 -1.15 -8.18
N LYS A 182 16.84 -0.77 -6.92
CA LYS A 182 15.80 -1.40 -6.11
C LYS A 182 14.41 -1.26 -6.74
N ARG A 183 14.09 -0.10 -7.29
CA ARG A 183 12.79 0.17 -7.94
C ARG A 183 12.64 -0.55 -9.28
N ALA A 184 13.71 -0.66 -10.06
CA ALA A 184 13.71 -1.48 -11.27
C ALA A 184 13.46 -2.97 -10.93
N ALA A 185 14.11 -3.48 -9.88
CA ALA A 185 13.87 -4.84 -9.40
C ALA A 185 12.43 -5.05 -8.88
N TYR A 186 11.86 -4.05 -8.20
CA TYR A 186 10.46 -4.06 -7.77
C TYR A 186 9.51 -4.06 -8.97
N ALA A 187 9.73 -3.20 -9.96
CA ALA A 187 8.93 -3.16 -11.18
C ALA A 187 8.92 -4.51 -11.90
N ARG A 188 10.11 -5.13 -12.09
CA ARG A 188 10.23 -6.47 -12.67
C ARG A 188 9.44 -7.52 -11.88
N SER A 189 9.49 -7.45 -10.55
CA SER A 189 8.84 -8.42 -9.67
C SER A 189 7.34 -8.20 -9.46
N CYS A 190 6.81 -6.98 -9.62
CA CYS A 190 5.48 -6.63 -9.12
C CYS A 190 4.55 -5.99 -10.16
N TYR A 191 5.09 -5.46 -11.24
CA TYR A 191 4.30 -4.87 -12.32
C TYR A 191 3.97 -5.88 -13.43
N SER A 192 4.62 -7.05 -13.45
CA SER A 192 4.26 -8.14 -14.36
C SER A 192 2.96 -8.83 -13.91
N THR A 193 2.07 -9.15 -14.86
CA THR A 193 0.77 -9.80 -14.62
C THR A 193 0.89 -11.19 -13.99
N GLN A 194 1.98 -11.92 -14.23
CA GLN A 194 2.22 -13.24 -13.62
C GLN A 194 2.73 -13.15 -12.17
N SER A 195 3.37 -12.04 -11.78
CA SER A 195 4.08 -11.97 -10.49
C SER A 195 3.24 -11.45 -9.32
N GLN A 196 2.11 -10.78 -9.59
CA GLN A 196 1.23 -10.19 -8.56
C GLN A 196 0.57 -11.22 -7.62
N THR A 197 0.46 -12.49 -8.05
CA THR A 197 -0.18 -13.55 -7.25
C THR A 197 0.79 -14.34 -6.38
N GLN A 198 2.11 -14.15 -6.53
CA GLN A 198 3.11 -15.09 -6.00
C GLN A 198 4.14 -14.49 -5.05
N SER A 199 4.30 -13.16 -4.98
CA SER A 199 5.39 -12.55 -4.21
C SER A 199 4.90 -11.70 -3.03
N SER A 200 5.28 -12.08 -1.81
CA SER A 200 5.11 -11.26 -0.60
C SER A 200 5.86 -9.91 -0.69
N LEU A 201 6.84 -9.80 -1.60
CA LEU A 201 7.61 -8.58 -1.83
C LEU A 201 6.76 -7.44 -2.42
N CYS A 202 5.62 -7.74 -3.05
CA CYS A 202 4.81 -6.73 -3.72
C CYS A 202 3.89 -5.96 -2.77
N ASN A 203 3.68 -6.45 -1.54
CA ASN A 203 2.79 -5.85 -0.54
C ASN A 203 3.55 -4.91 0.41
N ILE A 204 4.28 -3.93 -0.13
CA ILE A 204 5.01 -2.91 0.64
C ILE A 204 4.45 -1.49 0.44
N HIS A 205 3.73 -1.26 -0.66
CA HIS A 205 3.10 0.01 -0.99
C HIS A 205 1.60 -0.05 -0.67
N ALA A 206 0.93 1.11 -0.66
CA ALA A 206 -0.54 1.17 -0.49
C ALA A 206 -1.28 0.41 -1.61
N ALA A 207 -0.76 0.45 -2.84
CA ALA A 207 -1.16 -0.40 -3.95
C ALA A 207 0.07 -1.19 -4.47
N PRO A 208 -0.03 -2.51 -4.71
CA PRO A 208 1.11 -3.31 -5.17
C PRO A 208 1.70 -2.87 -6.52
N SER A 209 0.88 -2.27 -7.37
CA SER A 209 1.29 -1.71 -8.65
C SER A 209 0.29 -0.65 -9.11
N ILE A 210 0.76 0.29 -9.93
CA ILE A 210 -0.10 1.22 -10.67
C ILE A 210 -0.45 0.55 -12.00
N LYS A 211 -1.74 0.33 -12.25
CA LYS A 211 -2.22 -0.30 -13.47
C LYS A 211 -2.32 0.71 -14.61
N SER A 212 -1.33 0.71 -15.48
CA SER A 212 -1.32 1.55 -16.68
C SER A 212 -2.17 0.94 -17.80
N ARG A 213 -2.82 1.80 -18.59
CA ARG A 213 -3.50 1.45 -19.84
C ARG A 213 -2.48 1.50 -20.97
N ILE A 214 -2.38 0.42 -21.72
CA ILE A 214 -1.48 0.29 -22.86
C ILE A 214 -2.33 0.24 -24.13
N ASP A 215 -2.05 1.13 -25.07
CA ASP A 215 -2.62 1.11 -26.42
C ASP A 215 -1.49 0.85 -27.43
N PRO A 216 -1.47 -0.33 -28.09
CA PRO A 216 -0.41 -0.70 -29.01
C PRO A 216 -0.54 -0.08 -30.41
N ALA A 217 -1.59 0.69 -30.67
CA ALA A 217 -1.88 1.31 -31.97
C ALA A 217 -2.16 2.82 -31.84
N ALA A 218 -1.39 3.49 -30.99
CA ALA A 218 -1.54 4.92 -30.76
C ALA A 218 -1.10 5.75 -31.99
N PRO A 219 -1.60 6.99 -32.16
CA PRO A 219 -1.09 7.91 -33.16
C PRO A 219 0.38 8.27 -32.94
N CYS A 220 1.11 8.47 -34.04
CA CYS A 220 2.50 8.93 -34.02
C CYS A 220 2.61 10.28 -33.27
N PRO A 221 3.48 10.42 -32.26
CA PRO A 221 3.63 11.67 -31.49
C PRO A 221 4.48 12.73 -32.23
N PHE A 222 5.15 12.36 -33.32
CA PHE A 222 6.05 13.22 -34.09
C PHE A 222 5.44 13.61 -35.45
N PHE A 223 6.05 14.58 -36.13
CA PHE A 223 5.54 15.04 -37.43
C PHE A 223 5.53 13.91 -38.48
N GLU A 224 4.56 13.99 -39.41
CA GLU A 224 4.30 12.97 -40.44
C GLU A 224 5.59 12.49 -41.14
N ARG A 225 5.71 11.17 -41.33
CA ARG A 225 6.88 10.43 -41.89
C ARG A 225 8.06 10.17 -40.94
N THR A 226 8.00 10.59 -39.68
CA THR A 226 9.03 10.23 -38.68
C THR A 226 8.81 8.83 -38.12
N CYS A 227 7.54 8.48 -37.86
CA CYS A 227 7.16 7.13 -37.44
C CYS A 227 7.03 6.21 -38.66
N THR A 228 7.82 5.15 -38.70
CA THR A 228 7.81 4.15 -39.78
C THR A 228 7.05 2.87 -39.39
N THR A 229 6.71 2.73 -38.10
CA THR A 229 6.14 1.50 -37.52
C THR A 229 5.05 1.82 -36.50
N THR A 230 4.51 0.79 -35.86
CA THR A 230 3.50 0.89 -34.80
C THR A 230 3.99 1.74 -33.62
N THR A 231 3.14 2.64 -33.13
CA THR A 231 3.40 3.46 -31.94
C THR A 231 2.62 2.90 -30.75
N VAL A 232 3.24 2.91 -29.56
CA VAL A 232 2.60 2.49 -28.32
C VAL A 232 2.39 3.69 -27.42
N SER A 233 1.20 3.81 -26.83
CA SER A 233 0.96 4.73 -25.71
C SER A 233 0.75 3.96 -24.40
N ILE A 234 1.32 4.50 -23.33
CA ILE A 234 1.23 3.95 -21.97
C ILE A 234 0.80 5.07 -21.04
N ASP A 235 -0.44 4.96 -20.57
CA ASP A 235 -1.10 5.93 -19.71
C ASP A 235 -1.24 5.36 -18.30
N SER A 236 -0.69 6.04 -17.30
CA SER A 236 -0.86 5.61 -15.89
C SER A 236 -2.31 5.67 -15.41
N GLY A 237 -3.18 6.39 -16.13
CA GLY A 237 -4.46 6.84 -15.61
C GLY A 237 -4.28 7.85 -14.46
N LEU A 238 -5.38 8.18 -13.79
CA LEU A 238 -5.39 9.09 -12.64
C LEU A 238 -4.92 8.37 -11.37
N ILE A 239 -3.67 8.64 -10.98
CA ILE A 239 -3.04 8.14 -9.76
C ILE A 239 -3.49 8.99 -8.58
N ASP A 240 -4.47 8.51 -7.82
CA ASP A 240 -4.90 9.10 -6.55
C ASP A 240 -3.81 9.03 -5.45
N SER A 241 -3.55 10.17 -4.80
CA SER A 241 -2.51 10.32 -3.76
C SER A 241 -2.73 9.43 -2.53
N HIS A 242 -3.98 9.09 -2.20
CA HIS A 242 -4.31 8.24 -1.07
C HIS A 242 -4.30 6.76 -1.42
N LEU A 243 -4.96 6.39 -2.52
CA LEU A 243 -5.16 4.99 -2.89
C LEU A 243 -3.89 4.34 -3.44
N HIS A 244 -3.15 5.05 -4.30
CA HIS A 244 -1.99 4.46 -4.98
C HIS A 244 -0.66 4.80 -4.31
N LEU A 245 -0.58 6.01 -3.73
CA LEU A 245 0.67 6.55 -3.18
C LEU A 245 0.73 6.50 -1.64
N GLY A 246 -0.38 6.19 -0.98
CA GLY A 246 -0.43 5.99 0.47
C GLY A 246 -0.40 7.28 1.29
N ILE A 247 -0.71 8.44 0.74
CA ILE A 247 -0.87 9.66 1.54
C ILE A 247 -2.25 9.60 2.24
N ASN A 248 -2.27 9.29 3.53
CA ASN A 248 -3.49 9.00 4.28
C ASN A 248 -4.33 10.28 4.53
N ALA A 249 -5.17 10.65 3.56
CA ALA A 249 -5.99 11.86 3.58
C ALA A 249 -7.48 11.58 3.27
N PRO A 250 -8.41 12.41 3.78
CA PRO A 250 -9.82 12.38 3.37
C PRO A 250 -9.99 12.87 1.92
N VAL A 251 -11.13 12.57 1.29
CA VAL A 251 -11.36 12.81 -0.15
C VAL A 251 -11.11 14.27 -0.55
N GLN A 252 -11.51 15.23 0.27
CA GLN A 252 -11.34 16.67 -0.02
C GLN A 252 -9.88 17.16 -0.01
N ASP A 253 -8.97 16.37 0.55
CA ASP A 253 -7.54 16.70 0.69
C ASP A 253 -6.67 15.90 -0.31
N ARG A 254 -7.29 15.08 -1.17
CA ARG A 254 -6.59 14.27 -2.17
C ARG A 254 -6.38 15.04 -3.47
N ILE A 255 -5.37 14.63 -4.20
CA ILE A 255 -5.12 15.04 -5.58
C ILE A 255 -4.84 13.80 -6.43
N GLN A 256 -4.90 13.97 -7.74
CA GLN A 256 -4.56 12.93 -8.69
C GLN A 256 -3.44 13.41 -9.61
N PHE A 257 -2.58 12.48 -10.00
CA PHE A 257 -1.47 12.70 -10.91
C PHE A 257 -1.55 11.72 -12.08
N ARG A 258 -1.15 12.13 -13.28
CA ARG A 258 -1.12 11.28 -14.47
C ARG A 258 0.19 11.48 -15.21
N LYS A 259 0.77 10.37 -15.67
CA LYS A 259 1.89 10.33 -16.60
C LYS A 259 1.45 9.59 -17.87
N LEU A 260 1.58 10.25 -19.02
CA LEU A 260 1.41 9.64 -20.33
C LEU A 260 2.77 9.53 -21.00
N MET A 261 3.01 8.39 -21.65
CA MET A 261 4.21 8.16 -22.44
C MET A 261 3.82 7.58 -23.79
N ILE A 262 4.30 8.16 -24.88
CA ILE A 262 4.03 7.68 -26.25
C ILE A 262 5.36 7.45 -26.95
N CYS A 263 5.59 6.23 -27.43
CA CYS A 263 6.88 5.81 -27.99
C CYS A 263 6.72 5.12 -29.35
N THR A 264 7.69 5.36 -30.22
CA THR A 264 7.78 4.77 -31.56
C THR A 264 9.23 4.51 -31.94
N PRO A 265 9.54 3.39 -32.61
CA PRO A 265 10.80 3.24 -33.32
C PRO A 265 10.97 4.36 -34.35
N ILE A 266 12.19 4.87 -34.48
CA ILE A 266 12.57 5.90 -35.45
C ILE A 266 13.67 5.38 -36.37
N LEU A 267 13.58 5.73 -37.66
CA LEU A 267 14.59 5.34 -38.63
C LEU A 267 15.80 6.28 -38.54
N LEU A 268 16.93 5.74 -38.10
CA LEU A 268 18.18 6.51 -37.93
C LEU A 268 19.09 6.46 -39.16
N GLU A 269 19.11 5.30 -39.82
CA GLU A 269 19.99 5.03 -40.93
C GLU A 269 19.53 5.78 -42.19
N ASP A 270 20.47 5.97 -43.14
CA ASP A 270 20.32 6.73 -44.38
C ASP A 270 20.13 8.24 -44.21
N LYS A 271 18.91 8.69 -43.85
CA LYS A 271 18.54 10.11 -43.88
C LYS A 271 19.19 10.92 -42.76
N HIS A 272 19.31 10.31 -41.59
CA HIS A 272 19.82 10.96 -40.37
C HIS A 272 21.23 10.51 -39.99
N SER A 273 21.83 9.62 -40.77
CA SER A 273 23.21 9.16 -40.56
C SER A 273 23.92 8.94 -41.90
N PRO A 274 24.80 9.87 -42.32
CA PRO A 274 25.64 9.63 -43.50
C PRO A 274 26.60 8.45 -43.27
N ASN A 275 27.12 7.89 -44.37
CA ASN A 275 28.08 6.80 -44.34
C ASN A 275 29.33 7.13 -43.51
N TRP A 276 30.00 6.07 -43.05
CA TRP A 276 31.28 6.15 -42.35
C TRP A 276 32.27 7.05 -43.09
N THR A 277 32.92 7.94 -42.34
CA THR A 277 33.85 8.93 -42.88
C THR A 277 35.09 9.05 -42.01
N SER A 278 36.25 9.28 -42.62
CA SER A 278 37.47 9.68 -41.91
C SER A 278 37.50 11.18 -41.60
N LYS A 279 36.54 11.96 -42.14
CA LYS A 279 36.43 13.40 -41.88
C LYS A 279 35.94 13.63 -40.45
N LYS A 280 36.74 14.36 -39.69
CA LYS A 280 36.42 14.83 -38.34
C LYS A 280 35.50 16.05 -38.44
N SER A 281 34.36 16.02 -37.75
CA SER A 281 33.55 17.22 -37.53
C SER A 281 34.37 18.25 -36.74
N PRO A 282 34.28 19.56 -37.06
CA PRO A 282 34.93 20.61 -36.28
C PRO A 282 34.57 20.56 -34.78
N SER A 283 33.31 20.22 -34.47
CA SER A 283 32.80 20.08 -33.09
C SER A 283 33.19 18.77 -32.40
N LEU A 284 33.83 17.83 -33.12
CA LEU A 284 34.15 16.50 -32.58
C LEU A 284 35.17 16.60 -31.44
N GLN A 285 36.14 17.50 -31.55
CA GLN A 285 37.16 17.70 -30.51
C GLN A 285 36.51 18.21 -29.21
N ASP A 286 35.63 19.20 -29.29
CA ASP A 286 34.88 19.74 -28.16
C ASP A 286 33.95 18.69 -27.54
N GLN A 287 33.31 17.88 -28.39
CA GLN A 287 32.47 16.77 -27.95
C GLN A 287 33.26 15.68 -27.20
N LEU A 288 34.44 15.28 -27.67
CA LEU A 288 35.27 14.30 -26.94
C LEU A 288 35.90 14.88 -25.68
N LEU A 289 36.35 16.14 -25.71
CA LEU A 289 36.80 16.86 -24.51
C LEU A 289 35.70 16.85 -23.45
N PHE A 290 34.46 17.12 -23.85
CA PHE A 290 33.31 17.06 -22.96
C PHE A 290 33.01 15.63 -22.46
N GLN A 291 33.06 14.61 -23.32
CA GLN A 291 32.68 13.24 -22.95
C GLN A 291 33.75 12.48 -22.16
N LEU A 292 35.03 12.74 -22.41
CA LEU A 292 36.14 11.93 -21.88
C LEU A 292 37.09 12.72 -20.97
N GLY A 293 36.95 14.05 -20.89
CA GLY A 293 37.83 14.92 -20.09
C GLY A 293 39.30 14.97 -20.54
N GLN A 294 39.67 14.14 -21.52
CA GLN A 294 40.99 13.94 -22.11
C GLN A 294 40.79 13.44 -23.55
N GLY A 295 41.64 13.85 -24.49
CA GLY A 295 41.78 13.10 -25.74
C GLY A 295 42.17 13.91 -26.97
N GLN A 296 43.35 13.60 -27.49
CA GLN A 296 43.72 13.85 -28.88
C GLN A 296 42.99 12.83 -29.75
N LEU A 297 42.27 13.29 -30.78
CA LEU A 297 41.56 12.41 -31.71
C LEU A 297 42.55 11.47 -32.44
N PRO A 298 42.38 10.14 -32.38
CA PRO A 298 43.18 9.21 -33.17
C PRO A 298 43.17 9.60 -34.66
N SER A 299 44.32 9.52 -35.32
CA SER A 299 44.50 9.98 -36.70
C SER A 299 43.66 9.20 -37.72
N ASP A 300 43.40 7.92 -37.43
CA ASP A 300 42.97 6.91 -38.42
C ASP A 300 41.60 6.25 -38.11
N ASP A 301 40.75 6.90 -37.30
CA ASP A 301 39.42 6.35 -36.98
C ASP A 301 38.38 6.70 -38.05
N LEU A 302 37.43 5.79 -38.25
CA LEU A 302 36.21 6.06 -39.02
C LEU A 302 35.10 6.49 -38.07
N TYR A 303 34.38 7.53 -38.45
CA TYR A 303 33.29 8.13 -37.70
C TYR A 303 31.98 7.97 -38.45
N LYS A 304 30.91 7.73 -37.70
CA LYS A 304 29.53 7.78 -38.18
C LYS A 304 28.73 8.73 -37.31
N TYR A 305 28.23 9.80 -37.91
CA TYR A 305 27.50 10.86 -37.23
C TYR A 305 25.99 10.64 -37.35
N TYR A 306 25.25 10.99 -36.30
CA TYR A 306 23.79 10.94 -36.28
C TYR A 306 23.25 12.35 -36.01
N TYR A 307 22.37 12.83 -36.89
CA TYR A 307 21.84 14.20 -36.91
C TYR A 307 20.32 14.20 -36.64
N LEU A 308 19.96 13.98 -35.38
CA LEU A 308 18.60 14.12 -34.85
C LEU A 308 18.39 15.47 -34.16
N GLY A 309 19.44 16.29 -34.08
CA GLY A 309 19.45 17.57 -33.40
C GLY A 309 20.83 17.92 -32.84
N ASN A 310 21.05 19.18 -32.54
CA ASN A 310 22.32 19.65 -31.98
C ASN A 310 22.42 19.24 -30.51
N ARG A 311 23.56 18.72 -30.10
CA ARG A 311 23.79 18.36 -28.69
C ARG A 311 24.02 19.62 -27.88
N THR A 312 23.37 19.69 -26.71
CA THR A 312 23.44 20.85 -25.81
C THR A 312 23.95 20.46 -24.44
N TRP A 313 24.59 21.42 -23.77
CA TRP A 313 24.95 21.35 -22.37
C TRP A 313 24.58 22.67 -21.71
N LYS A 314 23.69 22.65 -20.72
CA LYS A 314 23.20 23.84 -20.02
C LYS A 314 22.70 24.94 -20.98
N GLY A 315 21.97 24.54 -22.03
CA GLY A 315 21.43 25.45 -23.04
C GLY A 315 22.43 25.90 -24.12
N THR A 316 23.71 25.54 -24.02
CA THR A 316 24.73 25.87 -25.03
C THR A 316 24.94 24.71 -25.98
N SER A 317 24.95 24.96 -27.29
CA SER A 317 25.27 23.95 -28.31
C SER A 317 26.74 23.55 -28.22
N ILE A 318 27.01 22.26 -28.01
CA ILE A 318 28.37 21.69 -27.94
C ILE A 318 28.74 20.86 -29.17
N SER A 319 27.75 20.42 -29.96
CA SER A 319 28.00 19.69 -31.20
C SER A 319 26.80 19.77 -32.15
N ASP A 320 27.07 19.83 -33.45
CA ASP A 320 26.03 19.81 -34.49
C ASP A 320 25.45 18.39 -34.71
N SER A 321 26.16 17.35 -34.27
CA SER A 321 25.67 15.97 -34.29
C SER A 321 25.13 15.57 -32.92
N THR A 322 24.08 14.76 -32.92
CA THR A 322 23.46 14.22 -31.70
C THR A 322 24.37 13.20 -31.02
N VAL A 323 24.85 12.23 -31.80
CA VAL A 323 25.75 11.16 -31.36
C VAL A 323 26.75 10.87 -32.48
N VAL A 324 27.96 10.48 -32.09
CA VAL A 324 28.99 9.97 -32.99
C VAL A 324 29.40 8.56 -32.55
N MET A 325 29.51 7.65 -33.51
CA MET A 325 30.05 6.30 -33.32
C MET A 325 31.39 6.21 -34.03
N THR A 326 32.37 5.54 -33.41
CA THR A 326 33.64 5.20 -34.08
C THR A 326 33.73 3.70 -34.34
N ASN A 327 34.53 3.31 -35.33
CA ASN A 327 34.84 1.90 -35.57
C ASN A 327 35.42 1.23 -34.31
N LYS A 328 36.24 1.93 -33.54
CA LYS A 328 36.77 1.45 -32.26
C LYS A 328 35.71 1.29 -31.18
N THR A 329 34.72 2.19 -31.10
CA THR A 329 33.60 2.04 -30.15
C THR A 329 32.83 0.74 -30.39
N ILE A 330 32.74 0.29 -31.64
CA ILE A 330 32.11 -0.98 -32.01
C ILE A 330 33.04 -2.15 -31.66
N THR A 331 34.33 -2.06 -32.00
CA THR A 331 35.30 -3.15 -31.78
C THR A 331 35.56 -3.43 -30.30
N TYR A 332 35.63 -2.39 -29.46
CA TYR A 332 36.03 -2.50 -28.04
C TYR A 332 34.87 -2.28 -27.07
N ALA A 333 33.62 -2.44 -27.53
CA ALA A 333 32.46 -2.31 -26.67
C ALA A 333 32.50 -3.34 -25.53
N SER A 334 32.32 -2.87 -24.30
CA SER A 334 32.39 -3.69 -23.09
C SER A 334 31.07 -4.38 -22.73
N GLN A 335 29.98 -4.10 -23.46
CA GLN A 335 28.64 -4.63 -23.19
C GLN A 335 27.94 -5.06 -24.49
N PRO A 336 27.07 -6.10 -24.43
CA PRO A 336 26.28 -6.55 -25.59
C PRO A 336 25.20 -5.54 -26.00
N TYR A 337 24.70 -4.74 -25.05
CA TYR A 337 23.75 -3.67 -25.31
C TYR A 337 24.29 -2.37 -24.73
N ASN A 338 24.65 -1.42 -25.60
CA ASN A 338 25.05 -0.08 -25.18
C ASN A 338 23.91 0.88 -25.50
N LEU A 339 23.26 1.36 -24.44
CA LEU A 339 22.13 2.28 -24.52
C LEU A 339 22.63 3.71 -24.32
N LEU A 340 22.35 4.55 -25.31
CA LEU A 340 22.60 6.00 -25.32
C LEU A 340 21.24 6.71 -25.33
N TRP A 341 21.20 7.94 -24.85
CA TRP A 341 19.98 8.73 -24.87
C TRP A 341 20.26 10.22 -24.96
N VAL A 342 19.27 10.95 -25.47
CA VAL A 342 19.20 12.41 -25.43
C VAL A 342 17.76 12.83 -25.11
N ASP A 343 17.60 13.98 -24.49
CA ASP A 343 16.32 14.51 -24.06
C ASP A 343 16.22 16.01 -24.30
N ALA A 344 15.01 16.48 -24.64
CA ALA A 344 14.70 17.89 -24.85
C ALA A 344 13.47 18.26 -24.03
N ASN A 345 13.58 19.34 -23.26
CA ASN A 345 12.55 19.80 -22.34
C ASN A 345 12.17 21.24 -22.72
N PRO A 346 11.05 21.47 -23.45
CA PRO A 346 10.70 22.79 -23.96
C PRO A 346 10.54 23.86 -22.86
N GLY A 347 10.01 23.47 -21.70
CA GLY A 347 9.84 24.36 -20.55
C GLY A 347 11.15 24.68 -19.80
N ASN A 348 12.23 23.93 -20.04
CA ASN A 348 13.54 24.20 -19.45
C ASN A 348 14.69 23.68 -20.35
N PRO A 349 15.11 24.47 -21.36
CA PRO A 349 16.16 24.06 -22.29
C PRO A 349 17.53 23.83 -21.65
N ILE A 350 17.77 24.35 -20.43
CA ILE A 350 19.03 24.18 -19.69
C ILE A 350 19.20 22.72 -19.24
N GLU A 351 18.11 22.07 -18.87
CA GLU A 351 18.08 20.66 -18.46
C GLU A 351 18.08 19.68 -19.64
N GLY A 352 17.80 20.16 -20.86
CA GLY A 352 17.86 19.36 -22.08
C GLY A 352 19.28 19.10 -22.57
N THR A 353 19.49 17.91 -23.13
CA THR A 353 20.77 17.45 -23.67
C THR A 353 20.88 17.55 -25.19
N PHE A 354 19.78 17.91 -25.89
CA PHE A 354 19.82 18.26 -27.30
C PHE A 354 18.65 19.16 -27.74
N ASN A 355 18.81 19.80 -28.89
CA ASN A 355 17.79 20.56 -29.62
C ASN A 355 17.26 19.71 -30.80
N PRO A 356 16.04 19.17 -30.73
CA PRO A 356 15.53 18.26 -31.76
C PRO A 356 15.39 18.91 -33.14
N ILE A 357 15.61 18.13 -34.20
CA ILE A 357 15.20 18.51 -35.56
C ILE A 357 13.69 18.76 -35.62
N SER A 358 13.24 19.55 -36.59
CA SER A 358 11.81 19.88 -36.76
C SER A 358 10.87 18.67 -36.77
N ALA A 359 11.33 17.51 -37.26
CA ALA A 359 10.56 16.27 -37.30
C ALA A 359 10.26 15.70 -35.89
N LEU A 360 11.20 15.86 -34.95
CA LEU A 360 11.10 15.36 -33.57
C LEU A 360 10.74 16.47 -32.57
N ASN A 361 10.73 17.72 -33.01
CA ASN A 361 10.50 18.87 -32.14
C ASN A 361 9.05 18.94 -31.68
N ARG A 362 8.84 19.03 -30.38
CA ARG A 362 7.54 19.22 -29.73
C ARG A 362 7.63 20.42 -28.82
N THR A 363 6.59 21.23 -28.81
CA THR A 363 6.54 22.45 -27.98
C THR A 363 5.74 22.24 -26.70
N ASP A 364 4.99 21.16 -26.61
CA ASP A 364 4.04 20.82 -25.56
C ASP A 364 4.51 19.65 -24.68
N ASP A 365 5.53 18.89 -25.10
CA ASP A 365 5.92 17.61 -24.50
C ASP A 365 7.43 17.51 -24.25
N ASP A 366 7.83 16.73 -23.25
CA ASP A 366 9.24 16.38 -23.04
C ASP A 366 9.61 15.24 -24.02
N VAL A 367 10.64 15.46 -24.85
CA VAL A 367 11.08 14.50 -25.88
C VAL A 367 12.28 13.71 -25.37
N ASN A 368 12.23 12.39 -25.49
CA ASN A 368 13.34 11.49 -25.20
C ASN A 368 13.66 10.65 -26.44
N VAL A 369 14.93 10.53 -26.80
CA VAL A 369 15.40 9.63 -27.86
C VAL A 369 16.38 8.64 -27.29
N LEU A 370 16.05 7.35 -27.42
CA LEU A 370 16.88 6.22 -26.98
C LEU A 370 17.56 5.63 -28.20
N LEU A 371 18.87 5.43 -28.11
CA LEU A 371 19.71 4.93 -29.18
C LEU A 371 20.42 3.68 -28.68
N LEU A 372 20.23 2.56 -29.37
CA LEU A 372 20.79 1.27 -28.99
C LEU A 372 21.86 0.87 -29.99
N ASN A 373 23.08 0.67 -29.49
CA ASN A 373 24.09 -0.11 -30.18
C ASN A 373 23.97 -1.57 -29.73
N ASN A 374 23.36 -2.39 -30.60
CA ASN A 374 23.13 -3.81 -30.36
C ASN A 374 24.29 -4.65 -30.90
N LEU A 375 25.05 -5.24 -29.99
CA LEU A 375 26.18 -6.12 -30.29
C LEU A 375 25.91 -7.56 -29.88
N ALA A 376 24.71 -7.88 -29.40
CA ALA A 376 24.33 -9.24 -29.07
C ALA A 376 24.25 -10.09 -30.35
N ALA A 377 24.66 -11.35 -30.22
CA ALA A 377 24.45 -12.38 -31.22
C ALA A 377 23.29 -13.27 -30.78
N TYR A 378 22.37 -13.56 -31.69
CA TYR A 378 21.17 -14.32 -31.39
C TYR A 378 21.22 -15.71 -31.99
N THR A 379 20.61 -16.68 -31.29
CA THR A 379 20.44 -18.06 -31.78
C THR A 379 19.39 -18.19 -32.89
N GLY A 380 18.68 -17.12 -33.21
CA GLY A 380 17.68 -17.05 -34.29
C GLY A 380 17.42 -15.60 -34.72
N PRO A 381 16.70 -15.40 -35.84
CA PRO A 381 16.45 -14.06 -36.38
C PRO A 381 15.54 -13.25 -35.45
N VAL A 382 15.86 -11.96 -35.29
CA VAL A 382 15.05 -11.00 -34.51
C VAL A 382 14.43 -9.98 -35.46
N ARG A 383 13.10 -9.91 -35.46
CA ARG A 383 12.32 -8.97 -36.31
C ARG A 383 11.76 -7.77 -35.55
N ASP A 384 12.10 -7.65 -34.28
CA ASP A 384 11.79 -6.48 -33.49
C ASP A 384 12.45 -5.22 -34.10
N PRO A 385 11.72 -4.12 -34.35
CA PRO A 385 12.27 -2.92 -34.98
C PRO A 385 13.46 -2.28 -34.26
N TRP A 386 13.59 -2.46 -32.95
CA TRP A 386 14.68 -1.89 -32.17
C TRP A 386 15.88 -2.83 -32.05
N PHE A 387 15.64 -4.14 -32.02
CA PHE A 387 16.68 -5.18 -31.92
C PHE A 387 16.95 -5.92 -33.24
N GLN A 388 16.52 -5.37 -34.38
CA GLN A 388 16.49 -6.06 -35.67
C GLN A 388 17.85 -6.60 -36.13
N THR A 389 17.88 -7.88 -36.50
CA THR A 389 19.07 -8.54 -37.05
C THR A 389 19.09 -8.51 -38.58
N ALA A 390 20.26 -8.80 -39.16
CA ALA A 390 20.35 -9.15 -40.58
C ALA A 390 19.46 -10.35 -40.91
N ALA A 391 19.04 -10.47 -42.18
CA ALA A 391 18.14 -11.56 -42.61
C ALA A 391 18.82 -12.94 -42.57
N THR A 392 20.12 -12.98 -42.87
CA THR A 392 20.93 -14.19 -42.89
C THR A 392 21.87 -14.24 -41.69
N PRO A 393 22.11 -15.42 -41.09
CA PRO A 393 23.10 -15.55 -40.04
C PRO A 393 24.51 -15.41 -40.61
N THR A 394 25.48 -15.20 -39.71
CA THR A 394 26.90 -15.11 -40.03
C THR A 394 27.70 -16.12 -39.22
N ASN A 395 28.77 -16.64 -39.82
CA ASN A 395 29.80 -17.44 -39.17
C ASN A 395 31.04 -16.60 -38.77
N SER A 396 30.99 -15.29 -38.95
CA SER A 396 32.12 -14.38 -38.70
C SER A 396 32.38 -14.09 -37.21
N VAL A 397 31.53 -14.58 -36.31
CA VAL A 397 31.65 -14.36 -34.86
C VAL A 397 32.49 -15.48 -34.25
N VAL A 398 33.78 -15.19 -34.02
CA VAL A 398 34.81 -16.18 -33.63
C VAL A 398 34.47 -16.97 -32.35
N TRP A 399 33.76 -16.37 -31.41
CA TRP A 399 33.39 -17.02 -30.13
C TRP A 399 32.04 -17.76 -30.19
N ALA A 400 31.27 -17.62 -31.27
CA ALA A 400 29.99 -18.29 -31.41
C ALA A 400 30.19 -19.74 -31.88
N PRO A 401 29.48 -20.72 -31.30
CA PRO A 401 29.65 -22.14 -31.65
C PRO A 401 29.04 -22.51 -33.01
N SER A 402 28.21 -21.65 -33.58
CA SER A 402 27.48 -21.85 -34.84
C SER A 402 27.17 -20.51 -35.50
N ASP A 403 26.54 -20.58 -36.67
CA ASP A 403 25.89 -19.45 -37.34
C ASP A 403 24.97 -18.69 -36.37
N VAL A 404 25.15 -17.37 -36.27
CA VAL A 404 24.40 -16.47 -35.38
C VAL A 404 23.85 -15.27 -36.13
N TRP A 405 22.77 -14.69 -35.62
CA TRP A 405 22.18 -13.46 -36.16
C TRP A 405 22.69 -12.26 -35.37
N ILE A 406 23.23 -11.27 -36.07
CA ILE A 406 23.73 -10.01 -35.48
C ILE A 406 22.93 -8.82 -36.01
N SER A 407 23.01 -7.68 -35.31
CA SER A 407 22.35 -6.43 -35.71
C SER A 407 22.63 -6.06 -37.17
N SER A 408 21.60 -5.58 -37.86
CA SER A 408 21.72 -5.08 -39.25
C SER A 408 22.16 -3.61 -39.32
N THR A 409 22.07 -2.88 -38.22
CA THR A 409 22.32 -1.44 -38.12
C THR A 409 23.37 -1.14 -37.06
N THR A 410 24.04 0.00 -37.19
CA THR A 410 25.01 0.44 -36.18
C THR A 410 24.32 1.00 -34.93
N LEU A 411 23.28 1.81 -35.13
CA LEU A 411 22.38 2.26 -34.08
C LEU A 411 20.93 2.07 -34.52
N SER A 412 20.08 1.67 -33.59
CA SER A 412 18.62 1.70 -33.73
C SER A 412 18.02 2.68 -32.71
N GLY A 413 16.90 3.30 -33.05
CA GLY A 413 16.35 4.41 -32.27
C GLY A 413 14.89 4.22 -31.87
N ILE A 414 14.54 4.68 -30.67
CA ILE A 414 13.16 4.91 -30.24
C ILE A 414 13.02 6.38 -29.85
N GLY A 415 12.02 7.05 -30.41
CA GLY A 415 11.58 8.36 -29.95
C GLY A 415 10.38 8.20 -29.02
N CYS A 416 10.41 8.89 -27.89
CA CYS A 416 9.33 8.92 -26.90
C CYS A 416 9.00 10.36 -26.52
N ILE A 417 7.73 10.61 -26.21
CA ILE A 417 7.30 11.82 -25.50
C ILE A 417 6.77 11.46 -24.11
N GLU A 418 7.03 12.33 -23.13
CA GLU A 418 6.46 12.26 -21.78
C GLU A 418 5.58 13.48 -21.51
N GLN A 419 4.39 13.22 -20.98
CA GLN A 419 3.46 14.27 -20.56
C GLN A 419 2.90 13.98 -19.17
N TYR A 420 2.50 15.04 -18.49
CA TYR A 420 2.13 15.06 -17.09
C TYR A 420 0.89 15.92 -16.87
N GLN A 421 0.09 15.55 -15.89
CA GLN A 421 -1.13 16.27 -15.54
C GLN A 421 -1.44 16.09 -14.06
N PHE A 422 -1.88 17.18 -13.42
CA PHE A 422 -2.40 17.17 -12.06
C PHE A 422 -3.90 17.48 -12.06
N CYS A 423 -4.64 16.80 -11.19
CA CYS A 423 -6.08 16.97 -11.09
C CYS A 423 -6.56 17.09 -9.65
N ARG A 424 -7.58 17.93 -9.48
CA ARG A 424 -8.46 17.95 -8.32
C ARG A 424 -9.82 17.41 -8.75
N SER A 425 -10.10 16.14 -8.44
CA SER A 425 -11.31 15.47 -8.92
C SER A 425 -11.42 15.55 -10.46
N ASN A 426 -12.44 16.20 -11.01
CA ASN A 426 -12.66 16.28 -12.47
C ASN A 426 -11.95 17.49 -13.13
N GLN A 427 -11.34 18.38 -12.35
CA GLN A 427 -10.64 19.53 -12.89
C GLN A 427 -9.15 19.23 -12.95
N CYS A 428 -8.54 19.40 -14.12
CA CYS A 428 -7.14 19.06 -14.37
C CYS A 428 -6.39 20.20 -15.04
N THR A 429 -5.06 20.23 -14.83
CA THR A 429 -4.16 21.00 -15.68
C THR A 429 -4.19 20.44 -17.11
N PRO A 430 -3.75 21.20 -18.13
CA PRO A 430 -3.42 20.64 -19.42
C PRO A 430 -2.38 19.51 -19.28
N LEU A 431 -2.37 18.60 -20.25
CA LEU A 431 -1.37 17.54 -20.36
C LEU A 431 -0.17 18.13 -21.11
N THR A 432 1.00 18.24 -20.44
CA THR A 432 2.20 18.89 -20.99
C THR A 432 3.49 18.23 -20.48
N GLY A 433 4.65 18.62 -21.01
CA GLY A 433 5.96 18.33 -20.40
C GLY A 433 6.05 18.84 -18.96
N ILE A 434 6.94 18.25 -18.14
CA ILE A 434 6.95 18.47 -16.68
C ILE A 434 7.29 19.92 -16.31
N TYR A 435 8.19 20.55 -17.06
CA TYR A 435 8.62 21.94 -16.82
C TYR A 435 7.64 22.97 -17.41
N MET A 436 6.64 22.51 -18.17
CA MET A 436 5.61 23.36 -18.76
C MET A 436 4.35 23.46 -17.91
N ILE A 437 4.28 22.72 -16.81
CA ILE A 437 3.19 22.85 -15.84
C ILE A 437 3.35 24.21 -15.16
N ASP A 438 2.66 25.21 -15.69
CA ASP A 438 2.73 26.57 -15.19
C ASP A 438 1.89 26.77 -13.93
N GLN A 439 2.27 27.78 -13.13
CA GLN A 439 1.60 28.11 -11.88
C GLN A 439 0.14 28.52 -12.10
N HIS A 440 -0.18 29.16 -13.22
CA HIS A 440 -1.54 29.62 -13.51
C HIS A 440 -2.52 28.45 -13.79
N ALA A 441 -2.04 27.36 -14.39
CA ALA A 441 -2.79 26.12 -14.54
C ALA A 441 -3.03 25.43 -13.19
N ILE A 442 -2.05 25.48 -12.28
CA ILE A 442 -2.20 24.99 -10.90
C ILE A 442 -3.20 25.84 -10.12
N ASP A 443 -3.08 27.17 -10.18
CA ASP A 443 -3.96 28.12 -9.48
C ASP A 443 -5.43 27.92 -9.86
N LYS A 444 -5.71 27.58 -11.14
CA LYS A 444 -7.06 27.24 -11.60
C LYS A 444 -7.68 26.06 -10.87
N LEU A 445 -6.90 25.13 -10.33
CA LEU A 445 -7.41 23.98 -9.55
C LEU A 445 -7.95 24.40 -8.17
N SER A 446 -7.64 25.63 -7.71
CA SER A 446 -8.09 26.19 -6.43
C SER A 446 -7.78 25.27 -5.24
N LEU A 447 -6.55 24.74 -5.18
CA LEU A 447 -6.11 23.75 -4.20
C LEU A 447 -6.14 24.31 -2.77
N ASN A 448 -6.43 23.44 -1.80
CA ASN A 448 -6.24 23.76 -0.38
C ASN A 448 -4.76 23.57 0.05
N SER A 449 -4.37 24.01 1.25
CA SER A 449 -2.98 23.95 1.72
C SER A 449 -2.36 22.54 1.69
N LYS A 450 -3.15 21.50 1.98
CA LYS A 450 -2.69 20.10 1.98
C LYS A 450 -2.57 19.55 0.57
N GLN A 451 -3.52 19.90 -0.31
CA GLN A 451 -3.46 19.54 -1.72
C GLN A 451 -2.26 20.20 -2.40
N GLU A 452 -1.98 21.46 -2.09
CA GLU A 452 -0.82 22.19 -2.58
C GLU A 452 0.47 21.51 -2.11
N ALA A 453 0.60 21.21 -0.81
CA ALA A 453 1.77 20.49 -0.28
C ALA A 453 1.96 19.12 -0.94
N THR A 454 0.86 18.40 -1.19
CA THR A 454 0.90 17.10 -1.90
C THR A 454 1.32 17.27 -3.36
N LEU A 455 0.85 18.33 -4.03
CA LEU A 455 1.22 18.63 -5.41
C LEU A 455 2.71 18.93 -5.50
N GLN A 456 3.23 19.82 -4.64
CA GLN A 456 4.65 20.18 -4.62
C GLN A 456 5.55 18.95 -4.38
N LEU A 457 5.15 18.08 -3.44
CA LEU A 457 5.83 16.81 -3.21
C LEU A 457 5.85 15.93 -4.47
N ILE A 458 4.68 15.67 -5.08
CA ILE A 458 4.59 14.81 -6.27
C ILE A 458 5.33 15.44 -7.46
N LEU A 459 5.24 16.75 -7.66
CA LEU A 459 5.94 17.48 -8.72
C LEU A 459 7.45 17.31 -8.59
N LYS A 460 8.00 17.47 -7.38
CA LYS A 460 9.44 17.23 -7.13
C LYS A 460 9.83 15.78 -7.42
N ILE A 461 8.98 14.80 -7.10
CA ILE A 461 9.23 13.39 -7.45
C ILE A 461 9.12 13.15 -8.96
N ALA A 462 8.18 13.81 -9.63
CA ALA A 462 7.92 13.70 -11.06
C ALA A 462 9.17 14.08 -11.89
N LEU A 463 9.92 15.09 -11.45
CA LEU A 463 11.20 15.49 -12.05
C LEU A 463 12.27 14.38 -12.05
N TRP A 464 12.24 13.49 -11.05
CA TRP A 464 13.20 12.39 -10.86
C TRP A 464 12.76 11.06 -11.47
N MET A 465 11.45 10.88 -11.72
CA MET A 465 10.92 9.66 -12.35
C MET A 465 10.81 9.76 -13.89
N ARG A 466 11.34 10.83 -14.49
CA ARG A 466 11.47 11.01 -15.95
C ARG A 466 12.33 9.92 -16.58
N MET A 467 12.03 9.55 -17.82
CA MET A 467 12.77 8.53 -18.56
C MET A 467 14.27 8.83 -18.59
N SER A 468 14.67 10.07 -18.89
CA SER A 468 16.08 10.48 -18.91
C SER A 468 16.81 10.21 -17.60
N ARG A 469 16.17 10.44 -16.44
CA ARG A 469 16.75 10.16 -15.12
C ARG A 469 16.89 8.67 -14.86
N LEU A 470 15.89 7.87 -15.22
CA LEU A 470 15.99 6.40 -15.11
C LEU A 470 17.17 5.86 -15.95
N LEU A 471 17.33 6.36 -17.17
CA LEU A 471 18.41 5.96 -18.07
C LEU A 471 19.79 6.37 -17.54
N THR A 472 19.92 7.54 -16.91
CA THR A 472 21.17 7.97 -16.27
C THR A 472 21.67 7.00 -15.19
N PHE A 473 20.78 6.50 -14.33
CA PHE A 473 21.20 5.63 -13.21
C PHE A 473 21.16 4.13 -13.52
N LEU A 474 20.36 3.70 -14.50
CA LEU A 474 20.23 2.28 -14.84
C LEU A 474 20.97 1.91 -16.13
N GLY A 475 21.12 2.84 -17.07
CA GLY A 475 21.69 2.60 -18.39
C GLY A 475 21.06 1.38 -19.06
N GLY A 476 21.89 0.58 -19.74
CA GLY A 476 21.43 -0.67 -20.37
C GLY A 476 20.91 -1.73 -19.39
N ASN A 477 21.08 -1.59 -18.07
CA ASN A 477 20.55 -2.56 -17.09
C ASN A 477 19.03 -2.46 -16.91
N ILE A 478 18.41 -1.41 -17.43
CA ILE A 478 16.95 -1.32 -17.46
C ILE A 478 16.32 -2.32 -18.44
N LEU A 479 17.07 -2.73 -19.49
CA LEU A 479 16.56 -3.56 -20.57
C LEU A 479 16.22 -4.98 -20.10
N LEU A 480 15.03 -5.47 -20.45
CA LEU A 480 14.58 -6.84 -20.26
C LEU A 480 15.34 -7.80 -21.17
N ALA A 481 15.77 -7.35 -22.36
CA ALA A 481 16.56 -8.15 -23.30
C ALA A 481 17.87 -8.68 -22.69
N LYS A 482 18.40 -8.02 -21.65
CA LYS A 482 19.58 -8.54 -20.91
C LYS A 482 19.30 -9.86 -20.20
N ASP A 483 18.07 -10.10 -19.76
CA ASP A 483 17.70 -11.33 -19.06
C ASP A 483 17.67 -12.55 -20.01
N ARG A 484 17.78 -12.32 -21.32
CA ARG A 484 17.87 -13.34 -22.38
C ARG A 484 19.31 -13.66 -22.79
N LEU A 485 20.31 -12.97 -22.24
CA LEU A 485 21.72 -13.26 -22.50
C LEU A 485 22.15 -14.53 -21.76
N PHE A 486 23.03 -15.31 -22.38
CA PHE A 486 23.59 -16.51 -21.78
C PHE A 486 24.81 -16.14 -20.93
N GLY A 487 24.58 -15.98 -19.62
CA GLY A 487 25.64 -15.61 -18.67
C GLY A 487 26.26 -14.24 -18.99
N GLY A 488 27.58 -14.12 -18.81
CA GLY A 488 28.35 -12.91 -19.13
C GLY A 488 28.77 -12.80 -20.61
N THR A 489 28.10 -13.53 -21.51
CA THR A 489 28.46 -13.56 -22.94
C THR A 489 27.60 -12.59 -23.76
N TRP A 490 27.95 -12.46 -25.04
CA TRP A 490 27.18 -11.68 -26.02
C TRP A 490 26.13 -12.54 -26.73
N LEU A 491 26.01 -13.83 -26.37
CA LEU A 491 25.03 -14.74 -26.95
C LEU A 491 23.68 -14.59 -26.25
N SER A 492 22.60 -14.55 -27.02
CA SER A 492 21.23 -14.43 -26.52
C SER A 492 20.27 -15.36 -27.27
N SER A 493 19.19 -15.77 -26.61
CA SER A 493 18.04 -16.34 -27.32
C SER A 493 17.40 -15.28 -28.23
N ALA A 494 16.84 -15.69 -29.37
CA ALA A 494 16.04 -14.80 -30.21
C ALA A 494 14.95 -14.08 -29.39
N LEU A 495 14.81 -12.78 -29.62
CA LEU A 495 13.83 -11.92 -28.96
C LEU A 495 12.48 -11.96 -29.69
N GLU A 496 11.41 -11.65 -28.96
CA GLU A 496 10.07 -11.56 -29.53
C GLU A 496 9.91 -10.30 -30.39
N ASN A 497 8.98 -10.32 -31.36
CA ASN A 497 8.79 -9.20 -32.30
C ASN A 497 8.31 -7.89 -31.65
N ASN A 498 7.78 -7.97 -30.43
CA ASN A 498 7.31 -6.85 -29.63
C ASN A 498 8.22 -6.55 -28.43
N GLN A 499 9.48 -6.99 -28.47
CA GLN A 499 10.42 -6.75 -27.38
C GLN A 499 10.52 -5.26 -27.06
N TRP A 500 10.65 -4.38 -28.06
CA TRP A 500 10.73 -2.94 -27.84
C TRP A 500 9.54 -2.37 -27.05
N GLN A 501 8.33 -2.92 -27.26
CA GLN A 501 7.11 -2.51 -26.56
C GLN A 501 7.20 -2.89 -25.08
N LYS A 502 7.68 -4.11 -24.79
CA LYS A 502 7.93 -4.58 -23.43
C LYS A 502 9.02 -3.76 -22.74
N GLU A 503 10.03 -3.31 -23.49
CA GLU A 503 11.09 -2.46 -22.95
C GLU A 503 10.54 -1.09 -22.52
N VAL A 504 9.79 -0.39 -23.37
CA VAL A 504 9.20 0.90 -22.99
C VAL A 504 8.17 0.73 -21.88
N GLU A 505 7.37 -0.34 -21.87
CA GLU A 505 6.48 -0.68 -20.76
C GLU A 505 7.25 -0.86 -19.45
N ASN A 506 8.37 -1.59 -19.46
CA ASN A 506 9.20 -1.77 -18.27
C ASN A 506 9.85 -0.46 -17.79
N ILE A 507 10.26 0.43 -18.70
CA ILE A 507 10.74 1.77 -18.34
C ILE A 507 9.64 2.57 -17.64
N HIS A 508 8.41 2.58 -18.19
CA HIS A 508 7.26 3.24 -17.57
C HIS A 508 6.91 2.63 -16.20
N ASN A 509 6.87 1.31 -16.09
CA ASN A 509 6.61 0.61 -14.84
C ASN A 509 7.68 0.92 -13.77
N THR A 510 8.94 1.06 -14.19
CA THR A 510 10.03 1.49 -13.31
C THR A 510 9.81 2.94 -12.84
N SER A 511 9.31 3.84 -13.69
CA SER A 511 8.91 5.19 -13.25
C SER A 511 7.79 5.15 -12.21
N MET A 512 6.77 4.31 -12.42
CA MET A 512 5.65 4.16 -11.47
C MET A 512 6.11 3.61 -10.11
N ALA A 513 6.95 2.57 -10.12
CA ALA A 513 7.58 2.05 -8.91
C ALA A 513 8.44 3.12 -8.21
N PHE A 514 9.10 3.99 -8.99
CA PHE A 514 9.85 5.11 -8.44
C PHE A 514 8.96 6.08 -7.68
N LEU A 515 7.83 6.48 -8.27
CA LEU A 515 6.85 7.37 -7.64
C LEU A 515 6.35 6.80 -6.31
N GLN A 516 5.91 5.54 -6.30
CA GLN A 516 5.37 4.89 -5.09
C GLN A 516 6.41 4.81 -3.96
N GLN A 517 7.63 4.34 -4.28
CA GLN A 517 8.67 4.18 -3.27
C GLN A 517 9.24 5.52 -2.80
N ARG A 518 9.35 6.54 -3.69
CA ARG A 518 9.98 7.82 -3.32
C ARG A 518 9.14 8.61 -2.31
N ILE A 519 7.81 8.49 -2.37
CA ILE A 519 6.91 9.09 -1.36
C ILE A 519 7.15 8.49 0.02
N ILE A 520 7.33 7.18 0.09
CA ILE A 520 7.65 6.48 1.34
C ILE A 520 9.06 6.85 1.82
N ASP A 521 10.06 6.84 0.94
CA ASP A 521 11.44 7.19 1.29
C ASP A 521 11.58 8.66 1.72
N HIS A 522 10.67 9.54 1.31
CA HIS A 522 10.60 10.92 1.79
C HIS A 522 10.07 10.99 3.24
N ALA A 523 9.01 10.23 3.55
CA ALA A 523 8.42 10.16 4.87
C ALA A 523 9.26 9.37 5.89
N SER A 524 9.99 8.36 5.44
CA SER A 524 10.89 7.54 6.26
C SER A 524 12.10 7.08 5.43
N PRO A 525 13.13 7.92 5.33
CA PRO A 525 14.38 7.56 4.69
C PRO A 525 15.04 6.36 5.39
N SER A 526 15.64 5.44 4.63
CA SER A 526 16.41 4.34 5.21
C SER A 526 17.77 4.82 5.70
N ASN A 527 18.17 4.47 6.93
CA ASN A 527 19.54 4.74 7.42
C ASN A 527 20.54 3.69 6.90
N SER A 528 20.67 3.56 5.58
CA SER A 528 21.69 2.70 4.98
C SER A 528 23.08 3.30 5.19
N GLN A 529 24.06 2.47 5.53
CA GLN A 529 25.46 2.88 5.52
C GLN A 529 25.92 3.06 4.08
N ILE A 530 26.49 4.23 3.77
CA ILE A 530 27.09 4.51 2.47
C ILE A 530 28.48 3.87 2.42
N HIS A 531 29.27 4.04 3.49
CA HIS A 531 30.55 3.37 3.75
C HIS A 531 30.76 3.16 5.26
N LYS A 532 31.88 2.55 5.66
CA LYS A 532 32.14 2.02 7.03
C LYS A 532 31.98 3.01 8.21
N SER A 533 31.72 4.29 7.97
CA SER A 533 31.62 5.34 9.00
C SER A 533 30.54 6.40 8.74
N VAL A 534 29.84 6.38 7.60
CA VAL A 534 28.85 7.42 7.25
C VAL A 534 27.49 6.80 6.98
N GLY A 535 26.53 7.15 7.83
CA GLY A 535 25.11 6.85 7.65
C GLY A 535 24.43 7.88 6.77
N LEU A 536 23.24 7.56 6.27
CA LEU A 536 22.53 8.45 5.34
C LEU A 536 21.89 9.67 6.02
N TYR A 537 21.50 9.55 7.30
CA TYR A 537 20.71 10.59 7.99
C TYR A 537 21.32 11.99 8.02
N PRO A 538 22.64 12.18 8.24
CA PRO A 538 23.27 13.50 8.16
C PRO A 538 23.13 14.18 6.80
N HIS A 539 22.91 13.41 5.73
CA HIS A 539 22.72 13.90 4.37
C HIS A 539 21.24 13.97 3.97
N ILE A 540 20.32 13.97 4.94
CA ILE A 540 18.90 14.25 4.70
C ILE A 540 18.57 15.67 5.17
N MET A 541 18.19 16.51 4.22
CA MET A 541 17.59 17.82 4.46
C MET A 541 16.16 17.64 4.97
N GLN A 542 15.94 17.98 6.23
CA GLN A 542 14.63 17.86 6.87
C GLN A 542 13.65 18.90 6.34
N GLU A 543 12.39 18.48 6.22
CA GLU A 543 11.31 19.38 5.86
C GLU A 543 10.99 20.36 6.98
N THR A 544 10.74 21.62 6.63
CA THR A 544 10.34 22.67 7.57
C THR A 544 8.87 23.05 7.43
N HIS A 545 8.25 22.74 6.28
CA HIS A 545 6.86 23.09 6.00
C HIS A 545 5.89 22.16 6.73
N GLN A 546 5.02 22.72 7.57
CA GLN A 546 4.14 21.96 8.46
C GLN A 546 3.23 20.98 7.70
N GLU A 547 2.69 21.34 6.54
CA GLU A 547 1.81 20.44 5.78
C GLU A 547 2.57 19.26 5.16
N ILE A 548 3.85 19.43 4.83
CA ILE A 548 4.68 18.32 4.31
C ILE A 548 5.05 17.38 5.47
N LEU A 549 5.37 17.93 6.65
CA LEU A 549 5.54 17.13 7.87
C LEU A 549 4.27 16.34 8.22
N ASN A 550 3.08 16.94 8.04
CA ASN A 550 1.82 16.26 8.21
C ASN A 550 1.64 15.11 7.19
N ILE A 551 2.07 15.28 5.94
CA ILE A 551 2.07 14.22 4.93
C ILE A 551 2.99 13.06 5.38
N CYS A 552 4.20 13.36 5.83
CA CYS A 552 5.14 12.36 6.34
C CYS A 552 4.55 11.55 7.50
N ALA A 553 3.92 12.22 8.48
CA ALA A 553 3.27 11.57 9.61
C ALA A 553 2.02 10.75 9.23
N ASN A 554 1.44 11.01 8.05
CA ASN A 554 0.27 10.33 7.53
C ASN A 554 0.59 9.46 6.31
N GLN A 555 1.83 9.00 6.15
CA GLN A 555 2.18 8.05 5.10
C GLN A 555 1.76 6.63 5.52
N LYS A 556 0.88 6.00 4.75
CA LYS A 556 0.50 4.59 4.94
C LYS A 556 1.25 3.65 4.01
N VAL A 557 1.58 2.47 4.55
CA VAL A 557 2.21 1.34 3.86
C VAL A 557 1.50 0.05 4.25
N TRP A 558 1.74 -1.03 3.52
CA TRP A 558 1.23 -2.35 3.91
C TRP A 558 2.24 -3.08 4.79
N SER A 559 1.79 -3.75 5.84
CA SER A 559 2.62 -4.59 6.71
C SER A 559 1.86 -5.80 7.22
N SER A 560 2.57 -6.92 7.35
CA SER A 560 2.11 -8.15 8.02
C SER A 560 2.73 -8.35 9.40
N SER A 561 3.59 -7.43 9.85
CA SER A 561 4.30 -7.54 11.14
C SER A 561 3.54 -6.92 12.31
N TYR A 562 2.41 -6.26 12.04
CA TYR A 562 1.61 -5.54 13.02
C TYR A 562 0.14 -5.90 12.91
N HIS A 563 -0.57 -5.82 14.03
CA HIS A 563 -2.00 -6.10 14.11
C HIS A 563 -2.76 -4.82 14.37
N PHE A 564 -3.97 -4.75 13.84
CA PHE A 564 -4.77 -3.54 13.91
C PHE A 564 -6.20 -3.85 14.28
N PHE A 565 -6.72 -3.04 15.19
CA PHE A 565 -8.03 -3.21 15.78
C PHE A 565 -8.96 -2.11 15.32
N ASN A 566 -10.18 -2.50 14.95
CA ASN A 566 -11.24 -1.54 14.70
C ASN A 566 -11.74 -0.96 16.04
N VAL A 567 -11.54 0.33 16.24
CA VAL A 567 -11.93 1.02 17.50
C VAL A 567 -13.43 0.98 17.69
N VAL A 568 -14.23 1.18 16.65
CA VAL A 568 -15.70 1.11 16.74
C VAL A 568 -16.16 -0.27 17.19
N GLY A 569 -15.53 -1.33 16.68
CA GLY A 569 -15.79 -2.71 17.11
C GLY A 569 -15.48 -2.94 18.59
N ILE A 570 -14.30 -2.49 19.05
CA ILE A 570 -13.92 -2.57 20.47
C ILE A 570 -14.92 -1.79 21.34
N MET A 571 -15.23 -0.54 20.96
CA MET A 571 -16.13 0.33 21.71
C MET A 571 -17.53 -0.26 21.80
N PHE A 572 -18.04 -0.85 20.72
CA PHE A 572 -19.34 -1.52 20.73
C PHE A 572 -19.36 -2.69 21.73
N ILE A 573 -18.30 -3.50 21.76
CA ILE A 573 -18.19 -4.62 22.70
C ILE A 573 -18.10 -4.09 24.13
N ILE A 574 -17.19 -3.16 24.42
CA ILE A 574 -16.95 -2.65 25.78
C ILE A 574 -18.18 -1.90 26.31
N PHE A 575 -18.71 -0.92 25.58
CA PHE A 575 -19.85 -0.11 26.04
C PHE A 575 -21.15 -0.90 26.05
N GLY A 576 -21.41 -1.69 25.00
CA GLY A 576 -22.59 -2.56 24.96
C GLY A 576 -22.56 -3.60 26.08
N GLY A 577 -21.39 -4.21 26.31
CA GLY A 577 -21.18 -5.15 27.40
C GLY A 577 -21.33 -4.53 28.78
N ALA A 578 -20.70 -3.37 29.01
CA ALA A 578 -20.83 -2.64 30.27
C ALA A 578 -22.28 -2.26 30.56
N LEU A 579 -23.05 -1.87 29.53
CA LEU A 579 -24.47 -1.58 29.67
C LEU A 579 -25.25 -2.82 30.11
N VAL A 580 -24.99 -4.00 29.53
CA VAL A 580 -25.63 -5.26 29.94
C VAL A 580 -25.32 -5.59 31.40
N ILE A 581 -24.07 -5.42 31.83
CA ILE A 581 -23.66 -5.65 33.22
C ILE A 581 -24.38 -4.67 34.16
N LEU A 582 -24.42 -3.38 33.81
CA LEU A 582 -25.13 -2.37 34.59
C LEU A 582 -26.62 -2.69 34.68
N VAL A 583 -27.23 -3.11 33.58
CA VAL A 583 -28.63 -3.58 33.59
C VAL A 583 -28.76 -4.73 34.56
N ASP A 584 -28.00 -5.83 34.49
CA ASP A 584 -28.15 -6.96 35.42
C ASP A 584 -28.06 -6.54 36.90
N VAL A 585 -27.09 -5.69 37.24
CA VAL A 585 -26.88 -5.21 38.62
C VAL A 585 -28.07 -4.40 39.14
N PHE A 586 -28.63 -3.50 38.33
CA PHE A 586 -29.70 -2.59 38.76
C PHE A 586 -31.11 -3.08 38.44
N PHE A 587 -31.26 -4.01 37.50
CA PHE A 587 -32.56 -4.42 36.96
C PHE A 587 -33.51 -4.99 38.02
N PRO A 588 -33.09 -5.91 38.92
CA PRO A 588 -33.98 -6.41 39.97
C PRO A 588 -34.45 -5.32 40.95
N GLN A 589 -33.60 -4.32 41.22
CA GLN A 589 -33.93 -3.21 42.11
C GLN A 589 -34.90 -2.23 41.44
N MET A 590 -34.67 -1.91 40.16
CA MET A 590 -35.50 -1.01 39.37
C MET A 590 -36.90 -1.59 39.13
N VAL A 591 -36.97 -2.87 38.71
CA VAL A 591 -38.24 -3.59 38.57
C VAL A 591 -38.96 -3.67 39.93
N GLY A 592 -38.21 -3.93 41.00
CA GLY A 592 -38.73 -3.91 42.35
C GLY A 592 -39.32 -2.60 42.84
N TRP A 593 -38.68 -1.49 42.49
CA TRP A 593 -39.18 -0.16 42.79
C TRP A 593 -40.44 0.15 41.96
N LEU A 594 -40.45 -0.19 40.66
CA LEU A 594 -41.61 -0.02 39.79
C LEU A 594 -42.82 -0.86 40.22
N GLN A 595 -42.60 -2.13 40.59
CA GLN A 595 -43.66 -3.02 41.10
C GLN A 595 -44.25 -2.48 42.41
N ARG A 596 -43.42 -1.95 43.31
CA ARG A 596 -43.89 -1.29 44.55
C ARG A 596 -44.67 -0.01 44.27
N ARG A 597 -44.19 0.83 43.34
CA ARG A 597 -44.85 2.10 43.01
C ARG A 597 -46.16 1.91 42.25
N SER A 598 -46.24 0.93 41.37
CA SER A 598 -47.42 0.65 40.55
C SER A 598 -48.44 -0.27 41.23
N GLY A 599 -48.04 -0.99 42.28
CA GLY A 599 -48.85 -2.02 42.92
C GLY A 599 -49.05 -3.29 42.08
N ARG A 600 -48.48 -3.34 40.86
CA ARG A 600 -48.60 -4.49 39.94
C ARG A 600 -47.36 -5.37 40.04
N GLY A 601 -47.55 -6.69 40.02
CA GLY A 601 -46.43 -7.65 40.04
C GLY A 601 -45.76 -7.86 41.40
N LEU A 602 -46.38 -7.41 42.49
CA LEU A 602 -45.90 -7.62 43.86
C LEU A 602 -45.78 -9.11 44.21
N ALA A 603 -46.74 -9.93 43.78
CA ALA A 603 -46.72 -11.38 44.04
C ALA A 603 -45.60 -12.09 43.27
N THR A 604 -45.36 -11.71 42.02
CA THR A 604 -44.25 -12.20 41.19
C THR A 604 -42.87 -11.85 41.76
N ARG A 605 -42.78 -10.71 42.45
CA ARG A 605 -41.59 -10.29 43.18
C ARG A 605 -41.36 -11.11 44.44
N LEU A 606 -42.43 -11.36 45.21
CA LEU A 606 -42.36 -12.21 46.40
C LEU A 606 -41.90 -13.61 46.03
N ASP A 607 -42.47 -14.21 44.97
CA ASP A 607 -42.07 -15.53 44.46
C ASP A 607 -40.59 -15.59 44.07
N TRP A 608 -40.04 -14.51 43.47
CA TRP A 608 -38.60 -14.42 43.19
C TRP A 608 -37.75 -14.46 44.46
N ILE A 609 -38.15 -13.72 45.50
CA ILE A 609 -37.45 -13.66 46.79
C ILE A 609 -37.57 -15.00 47.53
N GLU A 610 -38.75 -15.60 47.52
CA GLU A 610 -39.02 -16.89 48.17
C GLU A 610 -38.25 -18.03 47.51
N SER A 611 -38.07 -17.96 46.20
CA SER A 611 -37.30 -18.93 45.41
C SER A 611 -35.77 -18.75 45.52
N GLU A 612 -35.27 -17.70 46.20
CA GLU A 612 -33.83 -17.52 46.37
C GLU A 612 -33.23 -18.64 47.26
N PRO A 613 -32.07 -19.21 46.90
CA PRO A 613 -31.51 -20.38 47.59
C PRO A 613 -31.29 -20.17 49.10
N LEU A 614 -30.84 -18.98 49.49
CA LEU A 614 -30.62 -18.65 50.89
C LEU A 614 -31.93 -18.50 51.68
N HIS A 615 -33.01 -18.07 51.01
CA HIS A 615 -34.33 -18.01 51.61
C HIS A 615 -34.94 -19.42 51.77
N LEU A 616 -34.84 -20.26 50.74
CA LEU A 616 -35.25 -21.66 50.81
C LEU A 616 -34.48 -22.43 51.90
N GLN A 617 -33.18 -22.20 52.03
CA GLN A 617 -32.35 -22.79 53.09
C GLN A 617 -32.81 -22.36 54.48
N ARG A 618 -33.14 -21.07 54.64
CA ARG A 618 -33.68 -20.54 55.89
C ARG A 618 -34.98 -21.22 56.28
N ILE A 619 -35.96 -21.29 55.38
CA ILE A 619 -37.26 -21.93 55.66
C ILE A 619 -37.07 -23.40 56.05
N ALA A 620 -36.21 -24.13 55.32
CA ALA A 620 -35.91 -25.53 55.63
C ALA A 620 -35.29 -25.70 57.03
N PHE A 621 -34.35 -24.85 57.42
CA PHE A 621 -33.71 -24.94 58.74
C PHE A 621 -34.58 -24.44 59.88
N GLU A 622 -35.39 -23.40 59.67
CA GLU A 622 -36.39 -22.95 60.65
C GLU A 622 -37.43 -24.05 60.91
N SER A 623 -37.83 -24.82 59.90
CA SER A 623 -38.71 -25.98 60.07
C SER A 623 -38.09 -27.11 60.91
N CYS A 624 -36.76 -27.15 60.98
CA CYS A 624 -35.99 -28.07 61.83
C CYS A 624 -35.61 -27.47 63.20
N GLY A 625 -36.08 -26.26 63.53
CA GLY A 625 -35.79 -25.57 64.79
C GLY A 625 -34.40 -24.93 64.87
N ILE A 626 -33.70 -24.74 63.75
CA ILE A 626 -32.36 -24.14 63.70
C ILE A 626 -32.48 -22.62 63.42
N GLY A 627 -32.08 -21.80 64.40
CA GLY A 627 -32.10 -20.33 64.33
C GLY A 627 -31.35 -19.69 65.51
N PRO A 628 -31.32 -18.34 65.63
CA PRO A 628 -32.08 -17.35 64.85
C PRO A 628 -31.34 -16.81 63.62
N TRP A 629 -32.09 -16.49 62.56
CA TRP A 629 -31.56 -15.90 61.31
C TRP A 629 -31.76 -14.38 61.27
N LYS A 630 -30.73 -13.62 60.91
CA LYS A 630 -30.83 -12.16 60.73
C LYS A 630 -31.41 -11.84 59.34
N VAL A 631 -32.66 -11.37 59.32
CA VAL A 631 -33.40 -10.97 58.12
C VAL A 631 -32.66 -9.89 57.30
N THR A 632 -31.83 -9.07 57.95
CA THR A 632 -31.17 -7.90 57.35
C THR A 632 -30.12 -8.23 56.27
N MET A 633 -29.55 -9.44 56.24
CA MET A 633 -28.56 -9.81 55.21
C MET A 633 -29.19 -10.24 53.88
N MET A 634 -30.49 -10.57 53.87
CA MET A 634 -31.21 -11.01 52.65
C MET A 634 -32.24 -9.97 52.16
N VAL A 635 -32.46 -8.89 52.92
CA VAL A 635 -33.58 -7.97 52.72
C VAL A 635 -33.09 -6.52 52.66
N PHE A 636 -32.59 -6.10 51.50
CA PHE A 636 -32.63 -4.68 51.10
C PHE A 636 -34.00 -4.31 50.48
N LEU A 637 -34.98 -5.22 50.48
CA LEU A 637 -36.06 -5.22 49.48
C LEU A 637 -37.49 -5.56 49.97
N LEU A 638 -37.77 -5.67 51.27
CA LEU A 638 -39.14 -5.77 51.81
C LEU A 638 -39.48 -4.66 52.83
N PRO A 639 -40.74 -4.20 52.92
CA PRO A 639 -41.18 -3.20 53.89
C PRO A 639 -41.22 -3.77 55.32
N ARG A 640 -40.92 -2.92 56.32
CA ARG A 640 -40.89 -3.23 57.76
C ARG A 640 -42.23 -3.66 58.41
N ASN A 641 -43.34 -3.81 57.68
CA ASN A 641 -44.69 -3.84 58.26
C ASN A 641 -45.46 -5.18 58.19
N LEU A 642 -44.80 -6.32 57.98
CA LEU A 642 -45.46 -7.64 58.07
C LEU A 642 -45.03 -8.43 59.33
N GLY A 643 -44.92 -7.73 60.45
CA GLY A 643 -44.84 -8.32 61.77
C GLY A 643 -46.12 -8.03 62.54
N ARG A 644 -47.20 -8.78 62.28
CA ARG A 644 -48.33 -8.96 63.20
C ARG A 644 -49.19 -10.14 62.75
N SER A 645 -49.17 -11.19 63.59
CA SER A 645 -50.19 -12.23 63.80
C SER A 645 -50.72 -13.01 62.60
N PHE A 646 -50.31 -14.28 62.52
CA PHE A 646 -51.24 -15.39 62.27
C PHE A 646 -50.85 -16.55 63.19
N ASP A 647 -51.45 -16.56 64.39
CA ASP A 647 -51.70 -17.78 65.14
C ASP A 647 -53.00 -18.38 64.57
N VAL A 648 -52.92 -19.58 63.99
CA VAL A 648 -53.83 -20.74 64.18
C VAL A 648 -53.02 -22.00 63.89
#